data_AF-A0A520A717-F1
#
_entry.id   AF-A0A520A717-F1
#
_cell.length_a   1.000
_cell.length_b   1.000
_cell.length_c   1.000
_cell.angle_alpha   90.00
_cell.angle_beta   90.00
_cell.angle_gamma   90.00
#
_symmetry.space_group_name_H-M   'P 1'
#
loop_
_entity.id
_entity.type
_entity.pdbx_description
1 polymer ?
#
loop_
_entity_poly.entity_id
_entity_poly.type
_entity_poly.pdbx_seq_one_letter_code
_entity_poly.pdbx_strand_id
1 'polypeptide(L)'
;IAYWMNIGSAVASAATILFLFWTITALARKIVLRGNETLTNGRLTAIIGAGVVGALAYTFSDSFWFSAVESEVYALSSLFTAIVFWGILKWEAVADEPHADRWIIFIAYFMGLSIAIHLLSLLVIPVIAFVYYFRKTKQATVSGVFKTLFIGIIILGVIQYGIIQYLVSFAAYFDLFFVNTLGLGFGTGVLFFALLLIGGVFLGVRHSIRHQKRILNLALLSVTVIIFGYSSFALIVIRAQANTNLNNSDPDNAFSLLGYLNREQYGDRPLFFGPNYNSKKVDIVESKTLYRKGDKKYEVSGKKSDYVYDKTTPLPRMYSDDARHIEYYKDMMGLDDERFPTLVDNVGFMASYQVWQMYMRYFMWNFVGRQNDEQGQGSIYEGQWLSGVKPVDAMFLGDQKNLPPTIVENKAYNRFFFLPLILGIIGAVWHFKRNQKDAGVIGLFFIFTGLAIVFYLNQKPMEPRERDYAYVGSFYAFAIWIGLGVLAIYEFMAKRITPQTAAIGATVAGLIAAPVLMASQGWNDHDRSGRQIAHDIAVDYLESCAPNAILFTYGDNDTYPLWYAQEVENIRPDIRLINLSLFDTDWYINGMLRKQNESEPIPLSMKESQYVQGVRDVLYFEDYKITQHVDLKTVLDVMLSDDDNDKIALQDGSKANVFPAKNLKLKVNAEDVIKNGVVSAAEAARIDTAMLWTFNKNYVTKGNLAMFDLLAHNNWKRPIYFASTVPSEQFNGLDKYLYSEGLALRLIPLKPDTAANDNQQPNTPVLYNNLMNKFRFGNIKNAKYLDPQSTDDVSILSSIFNNLTTSLIKEGKVAEARKVTDKYFDSLPMQFYTMRSVMGKYFMAENLYKLNDTKRANELIKSSKEFITKEITYLADVSDSKKRFVGGQNVQLGMSFLGSMGKLASENGQKALADDIEKTYRTLESRFSAYFGQ
;
A
#
# COMPACT_ATOMS: atom_id res chain seq x y z
N ILE A 1 -22.39 0.19 4.17
CA ILE A 1 -21.34 1.24 4.32
C ILE A 1 -20.45 1.31 3.07
N ALA A 2 -19.83 0.20 2.64
CA ALA A 2 -18.96 0.17 1.44
C ALA A 2 -19.56 0.81 0.19
N TYR A 3 -20.83 0.52 -0.11
CA TYR A 3 -21.54 1.15 -1.24
C TYR A 3 -21.51 2.68 -1.20
N TRP A 4 -21.80 3.28 -0.04
CA TRP A 4 -21.79 4.73 0.12
C TRP A 4 -20.39 5.33 0.10
N MET A 5 -19.39 4.60 0.61
CA MET A 5 -17.99 5.04 0.50
C MET A 5 -17.51 5.05 -0.95
N ASN A 6 -17.84 4.01 -1.73
CA ASN A 6 -17.51 3.96 -3.16
C ASN A 6 -18.22 5.07 -3.95
N ILE A 7 -19.50 5.35 -3.66
CA ILE A 7 -20.19 6.51 -4.24
C ILE A 7 -19.48 7.81 -3.84
N GLY A 8 -19.05 7.94 -2.58
CA GLY A 8 -18.31 9.10 -2.08
C GLY A 8 -17.04 9.36 -2.90
N SER A 9 -16.23 8.32 -3.15
CA SER A 9 -15.05 8.40 -4.02
C SER A 9 -15.41 8.82 -5.45
N ALA A 10 -16.41 8.16 -6.06
CA ALA A 10 -16.83 8.47 -7.42
C ALA A 10 -17.34 9.92 -7.57
N VAL A 11 -18.13 10.41 -6.61
CA VAL A 11 -18.66 11.79 -6.58
C VAL A 11 -17.53 12.79 -6.36
N ALA A 12 -16.61 12.53 -5.43
CA ALA A 12 -15.46 13.41 -5.20
C ALA A 12 -14.55 13.50 -6.43
N SER A 13 -14.29 12.38 -7.10
CA SER A 13 -13.54 12.34 -8.35
C SER A 13 -14.28 13.06 -9.48
N ALA A 14 -15.59 12.86 -9.65
CA ALA A 14 -16.38 13.59 -10.64
C ALA A 14 -16.36 15.12 -10.39
N ALA A 15 -16.44 15.55 -9.13
CA ALA A 15 -16.31 16.95 -8.77
C ALA A 15 -14.88 17.48 -9.07
N THR A 16 -13.83 16.66 -8.87
CA THR A 16 -12.46 17.01 -9.27
C THR A 16 -12.38 17.33 -10.76
N ILE A 17 -13.02 16.52 -11.61
CA ILE A 17 -13.08 16.73 -13.06
C ILE A 17 -13.83 18.01 -13.41
N LEU A 18 -14.92 18.34 -12.71
CA LEU A 18 -15.64 19.61 -12.88
C LEU A 18 -14.75 20.82 -12.57
N PHE A 19 -14.00 20.79 -11.46
CA PHE A 19 -13.08 21.87 -11.12
C PHE A 19 -11.92 21.96 -12.11
N LEU A 20 -11.41 20.84 -12.62
CA LEU A 20 -10.41 20.82 -13.69
C LEU A 20 -10.94 21.47 -14.97
N PHE A 21 -12.16 21.14 -15.38
CA PHE A 21 -12.83 21.77 -16.52
C PHE A 21 -12.91 23.30 -16.34
N TRP A 22 -13.31 23.77 -15.16
CA TRP A 22 -13.34 25.21 -14.87
C TRP A 22 -11.96 25.85 -14.82
N THR A 23 -10.95 25.17 -14.29
CA THR A 23 -9.56 25.62 -14.31
C THR A 23 -9.07 25.81 -15.75
N ILE A 24 -9.27 24.82 -16.62
CA ILE A 24 -8.81 24.87 -18.01
C ILE A 24 -9.54 25.96 -18.77
N THR A 25 -10.87 26.05 -18.66
CA THR A 25 -11.67 27.07 -19.36
C THR A 25 -11.34 28.48 -18.88
N ALA A 26 -11.08 28.68 -17.58
CA ALA A 26 -10.65 29.96 -17.04
C ALA A 26 -9.30 30.40 -17.60
N LEU A 27 -8.30 29.50 -17.63
CA LEU A 27 -6.98 29.76 -18.20
C LEU A 27 -7.06 30.01 -19.72
N ALA A 28 -7.78 29.16 -20.44
CA ALA A 28 -8.02 29.28 -21.88
C ALA A 28 -8.63 30.65 -22.22
N ARG A 29 -9.69 31.03 -21.50
CA ARG A 29 -10.34 32.35 -21.67
C ARG A 29 -9.37 33.49 -21.43
N LYS A 30 -8.60 33.44 -20.34
CA LYS A 30 -7.60 34.46 -19.97
C LYS A 30 -6.51 34.64 -21.04
N ILE A 31 -6.09 33.55 -21.69
CA ILE A 31 -5.02 33.59 -22.71
C ILE A 31 -5.56 34.07 -24.06
N VAL A 32 -6.75 33.61 -24.45
CA VAL A 32 -7.34 33.86 -25.78
C VAL A 32 -8.00 35.24 -25.87
N LEU A 33 -8.61 35.75 -24.79
CA LEU A 33 -9.22 37.08 -24.76
C LEU A 33 -8.23 38.10 -24.19
N ARG A 34 -7.91 39.14 -24.96
CA ARG A 34 -7.09 40.26 -24.49
C ARG A 34 -7.94 41.53 -24.35
N GLY A 35 -7.90 42.16 -23.16
CA GLY A 35 -8.65 43.40 -22.90
C GLY A 35 -10.16 43.24 -23.06
N ASN A 36 -10.79 44.13 -23.83
CA ASN A 36 -12.24 44.17 -24.05
C ASN A 36 -12.69 43.41 -25.32
N GLU A 37 -11.88 42.46 -25.81
CA GLU A 37 -12.26 41.65 -26.98
C GLU A 37 -13.57 40.89 -26.73
N THR A 38 -14.49 40.97 -27.70
CA THR A 38 -15.75 40.21 -27.66
C THR A 38 -15.49 38.74 -27.93
N LEU A 39 -16.19 37.88 -27.18
CA LEU A 39 -16.05 36.44 -27.31
C LEU A 39 -16.83 35.97 -28.54
N THR A 40 -16.11 35.56 -29.59
CA THR A 40 -16.72 34.98 -30.79
C THR A 40 -17.15 33.53 -30.54
N ASN A 41 -18.15 33.03 -31.29
CA ASN A 41 -18.63 31.65 -31.17
C ASN A 41 -17.51 30.61 -31.38
N GLY A 42 -16.60 30.85 -32.34
CA GLY A 42 -15.47 29.96 -32.59
C GLY A 42 -14.51 29.89 -31.39
N ARG A 43 -14.18 31.03 -30.78
CA ARG A 43 -13.32 31.08 -29.58
C ARG A 43 -14.01 30.47 -28.36
N LEU A 44 -15.31 30.72 -28.16
CA LEU A 44 -16.09 30.08 -27.11
C LEU A 44 -16.07 28.55 -27.27
N THR A 45 -16.33 28.05 -28.48
CA THR A 45 -16.30 26.62 -28.80
C THR A 45 -14.92 26.03 -28.52
N ALA A 46 -13.84 26.71 -28.92
CA ALA A 46 -12.47 26.24 -28.67
C ALA A 46 -12.11 26.23 -27.17
N ILE A 47 -12.57 27.23 -26.40
CA ILE A 47 -12.35 27.30 -24.94
C ILE A 47 -13.08 26.15 -24.24
N ILE A 48 -14.35 25.91 -24.58
CA ILE A 48 -15.12 24.79 -24.01
C ILE A 48 -14.50 23.45 -24.44
N GLY A 49 -14.12 23.32 -25.71
CA GLY A 49 -13.44 22.14 -26.24
C GLY A 49 -12.13 21.82 -25.52
N ALA A 50 -11.30 22.84 -25.25
CA ALA A 50 -10.08 22.68 -24.44
C ALA A 50 -10.39 22.15 -23.04
N GLY A 51 -11.43 22.72 -22.39
CA GLY A 51 -11.90 22.25 -21.08
C GLY A 51 -12.33 20.79 -21.09
N VAL A 52 -13.19 20.41 -22.03
CA VAL A 52 -13.72 19.03 -22.15
C VAL A 52 -12.59 18.04 -22.41
N VAL A 53 -11.71 18.33 -23.37
CA VAL A 53 -10.61 17.42 -23.75
C VAL A 53 -9.65 17.21 -22.59
N GLY A 54 -9.17 18.27 -21.92
CA GLY A 54 -8.22 18.11 -20.82
C GLY A 54 -8.85 17.46 -19.58
N ALA A 55 -10.09 17.83 -19.22
CA ALA A 55 -10.76 17.25 -18.06
C ALA A 55 -11.09 15.76 -18.25
N LEU A 56 -11.57 15.37 -19.43
CA LEU A 56 -11.83 13.95 -19.73
C LEU A 56 -10.54 13.14 -19.93
N ALA A 57 -9.45 13.75 -20.42
CA ALA A 57 -8.16 13.05 -20.50
C ALA A 57 -7.66 12.67 -19.11
N TYR A 58 -7.84 13.54 -18.11
CA TYR A 58 -7.54 13.21 -16.73
C TYR A 58 -8.51 12.18 -16.14
N THR A 59 -9.80 12.27 -16.48
CA THR A 59 -10.83 11.30 -16.06
C THR A 59 -10.43 9.87 -16.39
N PHE A 60 -9.90 9.65 -17.60
CA PHE A 60 -9.49 8.35 -18.10
C PHE A 60 -7.99 8.09 -17.96
N SER A 61 -7.29 8.89 -17.16
CA SER A 61 -5.90 8.61 -16.80
C SER A 61 -5.87 7.51 -15.73
N ASP A 62 -4.99 6.53 -15.95
CA ASP A 62 -4.91 5.27 -15.19
C ASP A 62 -4.95 5.48 -13.67
N SER A 63 -4.00 6.25 -13.13
CA SER A 63 -3.86 6.42 -11.67
C SER A 63 -5.03 7.17 -11.05
N PHE A 64 -5.61 8.14 -11.77
CA PHE A 64 -6.77 8.89 -11.27
C PHE A 64 -8.05 8.05 -11.32
N TRP A 65 -8.25 7.28 -12.40
CA TRP A 65 -9.42 6.41 -12.51
C TRP A 65 -9.36 5.29 -11.47
N PHE A 66 -8.19 4.69 -11.23
CA PHE A 66 -7.98 3.73 -10.14
C PHE A 66 -8.43 4.32 -8.79
N SER A 67 -8.02 5.56 -8.49
CA SER A 67 -8.41 6.28 -7.26
C SER A 67 -9.92 6.56 -7.19
N ALA A 68 -10.62 6.66 -8.32
CA ALA A 68 -12.05 6.94 -8.37
C ALA A 68 -12.93 5.70 -8.11
N VAL A 69 -12.38 4.49 -8.30
CA VAL A 69 -13.08 3.20 -8.10
C VAL A 69 -12.59 2.46 -6.85
N GLU A 70 -11.88 3.16 -5.96
CA GLU A 70 -11.46 2.67 -4.65
C GLU A 70 -11.90 3.61 -3.52
N SER A 71 -12.01 3.06 -2.31
CA SER A 71 -12.41 3.81 -1.12
C SER A 71 -11.18 4.20 -0.29
N GLU A 72 -10.41 5.17 -0.78
CA GLU A 72 -9.25 5.76 -0.08
C GLU A 72 -9.33 7.29 0.00
N VAL A 73 -8.38 7.89 0.72
CA VAL A 73 -8.31 9.35 0.94
C VAL A 73 -8.00 10.16 -0.34
N TYR A 74 -7.52 9.51 -1.41
CA TYR A 74 -6.97 10.16 -2.59
C TYR A 74 -8.02 10.83 -3.48
N ALA A 75 -9.24 10.27 -3.59
CA ALA A 75 -10.32 10.89 -4.35
C ALA A 75 -10.70 12.26 -3.77
N LEU A 76 -10.89 12.34 -2.45
CA LEU A 76 -11.25 13.58 -1.77
C LEU A 76 -10.07 14.55 -1.67
N SER A 77 -8.84 14.05 -1.51
CA SER A 77 -7.62 14.86 -1.58
C SER A 77 -7.45 15.55 -2.94
N SER A 78 -7.77 14.84 -4.03
CA SER A 78 -7.73 15.39 -5.39
C SER A 78 -8.77 16.50 -5.58
N LEU A 79 -9.98 16.31 -5.04
CA LEU A 79 -11.02 17.34 -5.06
C LEU A 79 -10.58 18.62 -4.35
N PHE A 80 -10.02 18.52 -3.15
CA PHE A 80 -9.55 19.69 -2.42
C PHE A 80 -8.40 20.40 -3.12
N THR A 81 -7.49 19.63 -3.72
CA THR A 81 -6.41 20.18 -4.55
C THR A 81 -6.98 20.97 -5.73
N ALA A 82 -7.98 20.43 -6.43
CA ALA A 82 -8.67 21.09 -7.54
C ALA A 82 -9.44 22.35 -7.10
N ILE A 83 -10.18 22.29 -5.99
CA ILE A 83 -10.91 23.43 -5.41
C ILE A 83 -9.96 24.57 -5.04
N VAL A 84 -8.86 24.24 -4.35
CA VAL A 84 -7.85 25.21 -3.91
C VAL A 84 -7.19 25.90 -5.12
N PHE A 85 -6.78 25.12 -6.12
CA PHE A 85 -6.15 25.69 -7.32
C PHE A 85 -7.14 26.50 -8.17
N TRP A 86 -8.37 26.02 -8.36
CA TRP A 86 -9.42 26.80 -9.01
C TRP A 86 -9.75 28.09 -8.23
N GLY A 87 -9.80 28.01 -6.90
CA GLY A 87 -10.09 29.14 -6.02
C GLY A 87 -9.10 30.29 -6.19
N ILE A 88 -7.81 30.01 -6.40
CA ILE A 88 -6.83 31.08 -6.60
C ILE A 88 -6.95 31.72 -8.00
N LEU A 89 -7.33 30.96 -9.02
CA LEU A 89 -7.66 31.52 -10.34
C LEU A 89 -8.92 32.40 -10.26
N LYS A 90 -9.90 31.97 -9.46
CA LYS A 90 -11.11 32.77 -9.23
C LYS A 90 -10.80 34.07 -8.48
N TRP A 91 -9.96 34.02 -7.45
CA TRP A 91 -9.44 35.22 -6.78
C TRP A 91 -8.73 36.14 -7.77
N GLU A 92 -7.85 35.60 -8.62
CA GLU A 92 -7.08 36.38 -9.59
C GLU A 92 -7.99 37.18 -10.52
N ALA A 93 -9.04 36.53 -11.04
CA ALA A 93 -10.01 37.11 -11.96
C ALA A 93 -10.79 38.29 -11.37
N VAL A 94 -11.02 38.30 -10.05
CA VAL A 94 -11.77 39.35 -9.34
C VAL A 94 -10.89 40.18 -8.40
N ALA A 95 -9.57 40.09 -8.50
CA ALA A 95 -8.62 40.61 -7.48
C ALA A 95 -8.68 42.14 -7.21
N ASP A 96 -9.38 42.88 -8.09
CA ASP A 96 -9.58 44.33 -8.01
C ASP A 96 -11.01 44.69 -7.56
N GLU A 97 -11.91 43.71 -7.43
CA GLU A 97 -13.27 43.91 -6.92
C GLU A 97 -13.30 43.99 -5.38
N PRO A 98 -14.27 44.71 -4.77
CA PRO A 98 -14.50 44.66 -3.34
C PRO A 98 -14.70 43.22 -2.85
N HIS A 99 -14.13 42.91 -1.68
CA HIS A 99 -14.23 41.58 -1.04
C HIS A 99 -13.57 40.42 -1.80
N ALA A 100 -12.73 40.66 -2.81
CA ALA A 100 -12.01 39.61 -3.53
C ALA A 100 -11.24 38.65 -2.61
N ASP A 101 -10.63 39.16 -1.53
CA ASP A 101 -9.82 38.39 -0.59
C ASP A 101 -10.60 37.28 0.16
N ARG A 102 -11.95 37.27 0.09
CA ARG A 102 -12.75 36.13 0.60
C ARG A 102 -12.36 34.81 -0.06
N TRP A 103 -11.86 34.83 -1.29
CA TRP A 103 -11.36 33.65 -1.98
C TRP A 103 -10.06 33.12 -1.36
N ILE A 104 -9.19 33.99 -0.82
CA ILE A 104 -8.01 33.56 -0.07
C ILE A 104 -8.42 32.90 1.25
N ILE A 105 -9.44 33.43 1.92
CA ILE A 105 -10.02 32.81 3.13
C ILE A 105 -10.67 31.45 2.77
N PHE A 106 -11.41 31.38 1.66
CA PHE A 106 -11.99 30.12 1.16
C PHE A 106 -10.91 29.06 0.90
N ILE A 107 -9.82 29.44 0.23
CA ILE A 107 -8.66 28.57 0.01
C ILE A 107 -8.08 28.09 1.34
N ALA A 108 -7.84 29.00 2.28
CA ALA A 108 -7.30 28.67 3.60
C ALA A 108 -8.21 27.69 4.36
N TYR A 109 -9.54 27.84 4.28
CA TYR A 109 -10.49 26.92 4.88
C TYR A 109 -10.41 25.50 4.28
N PHE A 110 -10.42 25.38 2.95
CA PHE A 110 -10.31 24.08 2.27
C PHE A 110 -8.95 23.42 2.49
N MET A 111 -7.89 24.22 2.62
CA MET A 111 -6.59 23.73 3.08
C MET A 111 -6.61 23.24 4.52
N GLY A 112 -7.37 23.87 5.42
CA GLY A 112 -7.56 23.37 6.78
C GLY A 112 -8.28 22.02 6.81
N LEU A 113 -9.36 21.88 6.03
CA LEU A 113 -10.12 20.63 5.89
C LEU A 113 -9.28 19.52 5.27
N SER A 114 -8.43 19.83 4.30
CA SER A 114 -7.63 18.82 3.61
C SER A 114 -6.63 18.14 4.52
N ILE A 115 -6.09 18.84 5.53
CA ILE A 115 -5.16 18.25 6.50
C ILE A 115 -5.77 17.01 7.16
N ALA A 116 -7.09 17.01 7.43
CA ALA A 116 -7.80 15.89 8.05
C ALA A 116 -8.05 14.69 7.14
N ILE A 117 -7.79 14.84 5.85
CA ILE A 117 -7.90 13.76 4.85
C ILE A 117 -6.52 13.39 4.35
N HIS A 118 -5.80 14.34 3.75
CA HIS A 118 -4.43 14.15 3.26
C HIS A 118 -3.67 15.48 3.08
N LEU A 119 -2.37 15.48 3.35
CA LEU A 119 -1.49 16.65 3.26
C LEU A 119 -1.13 17.13 1.83
N LEU A 120 -1.62 16.45 0.79
CA LEU A 120 -1.14 16.67 -0.60
C LEU A 120 -1.50 18.06 -1.12
N SER A 121 -2.68 18.58 -0.74
CA SER A 121 -3.11 19.89 -1.21
C SER A 121 -2.21 21.04 -0.72
N LEU A 122 -1.44 20.83 0.36
CA LEU A 122 -0.51 21.84 0.88
C LEU A 122 0.62 22.12 -0.11
N LEU A 123 0.95 21.17 -0.99
CA LEU A 123 1.97 21.35 -2.03
C LEU A 123 1.59 22.40 -3.09
N VAL A 124 0.33 22.87 -3.09
CA VAL A 124 -0.14 23.96 -3.97
C VAL A 124 0.16 25.34 -3.37
N ILE A 125 0.59 25.45 -2.11
CA ILE A 125 0.92 26.75 -1.47
C ILE A 125 1.93 27.56 -2.28
N PRO A 126 3.09 27.01 -2.70
CA PRO A 126 4.05 27.78 -3.50
C PRO A 126 3.41 28.28 -4.80
N VAL A 127 2.57 27.46 -5.44
CA VAL A 127 1.85 27.81 -6.66
C VAL A 127 0.90 29.00 -6.43
N ILE A 128 0.15 28.99 -5.34
CA ILE A 128 -0.77 30.07 -4.93
C ILE A 128 0.00 31.37 -4.70
N ALA A 129 1.15 31.29 -4.03
CA ALA A 129 2.02 32.45 -3.80
C ALA A 129 2.48 33.08 -5.13
N PHE A 130 2.79 32.27 -6.14
CA PHE A 130 3.15 32.76 -7.47
C PHE A 130 1.99 33.43 -8.21
N VAL A 131 0.77 32.87 -8.16
CA VAL A 131 -0.42 33.53 -8.73
C VAL A 131 -0.64 34.90 -8.07
N TYR A 132 -0.56 34.95 -6.73
CA TYR A 132 -0.66 36.21 -5.99
C TYR A 132 0.42 37.22 -6.39
N TYR A 133 1.68 36.78 -6.46
CA TYR A 133 2.82 37.63 -6.83
C TYR A 133 2.68 38.19 -8.25
N PHE A 134 2.37 37.34 -9.23
CA PHE A 134 2.22 37.77 -10.62
C PHE A 134 1.01 38.68 -10.84
N ARG A 135 -0.05 38.52 -10.03
CA ARG A 135 -1.23 39.40 -10.10
C ARG A 135 -0.99 40.78 -9.52
N LYS A 136 -0.27 40.88 -8.39
CA LYS A 136 -0.02 42.15 -7.70
C LYS A 136 1.22 42.91 -8.20
N THR A 137 2.12 42.24 -8.91
CA THR A 137 3.35 42.85 -9.40
C THR A 137 3.28 43.22 -10.88
N LYS A 138 3.51 44.50 -11.21
CA LYS A 138 3.51 44.98 -12.61
C LYS A 138 4.64 44.36 -13.45
N GLN A 139 5.86 44.27 -12.89
CA GLN A 139 7.03 43.68 -13.54
C GLN A 139 7.66 42.61 -12.65
N ALA A 140 7.63 41.36 -13.10
CA ALA A 140 8.27 40.26 -12.37
C ALA A 140 9.79 40.34 -12.51
N THR A 141 10.52 40.15 -11.42
CA THR A 141 11.99 40.14 -11.40
C THR A 141 12.50 38.78 -10.94
N VAL A 142 13.72 38.40 -11.34
CA VAL A 142 14.36 37.15 -10.89
C VAL A 142 14.42 37.09 -9.36
N SER A 143 14.82 38.18 -8.71
CA SER A 143 14.82 38.27 -7.24
C SER A 143 13.42 38.10 -6.64
N GLY A 144 12.39 38.69 -7.26
CA GLY A 144 11.01 38.53 -6.81
C GLY A 144 10.49 37.10 -6.95
N VAL A 145 10.89 36.38 -8.00
CA VAL A 145 10.59 34.94 -8.18
C VAL A 145 11.20 34.11 -7.06
N PHE A 146 12.51 34.25 -6.78
CA PHE A 146 13.17 33.51 -5.70
C PHE A 146 12.59 33.86 -4.32
N LYS A 147 12.31 35.14 -4.06
CA LYS A 147 11.64 35.57 -2.81
C LYS A 147 10.26 34.93 -2.67
N THR A 148 9.48 34.90 -3.74
CA THR A 148 8.13 34.30 -3.72
C THR A 148 8.19 32.80 -3.44
N LEU A 149 9.12 32.08 -4.10
CA LEU A 149 9.35 30.67 -3.85
C LEU A 149 9.73 30.42 -2.38
N PHE A 150 10.70 31.18 -1.86
CA PHE A 150 11.15 31.07 -0.48
C PHE A 150 10.02 31.35 0.52
N ILE A 151 9.23 32.40 0.31
CA ILE A 151 8.05 32.71 1.13
C ILE A 151 7.02 31.58 1.05
N GLY A 152 6.74 31.04 -0.13
CA GLY A 152 5.82 29.92 -0.31
C GLY A 152 6.26 28.67 0.46
N ILE A 153 7.55 28.33 0.42
CA ILE A 153 8.13 27.22 1.19
C ILE A 153 8.05 27.50 2.69
N ILE A 154 8.30 28.73 3.13
CA ILE A 154 8.13 29.11 4.55
C ILE A 154 6.67 28.95 4.99
N ILE A 155 5.69 29.41 4.20
CA ILE A 155 4.27 29.26 4.52
C ILE A 155 3.92 27.77 4.63
N LEU A 156 4.37 26.95 3.67
CA LEU A 156 4.21 25.50 3.72
C LEU A 156 4.81 24.91 5.00
N GLY A 157 6.04 25.29 5.37
CA GLY A 157 6.70 24.84 6.59
C GLY A 157 6.00 25.29 7.87
N VAL A 158 5.50 26.53 7.93
CA VAL A 158 4.74 27.06 9.08
C VAL A 158 3.41 26.31 9.23
N ILE A 159 2.72 26.00 8.14
CA ILE A 159 1.49 25.19 8.22
C ILE A 159 1.85 23.76 8.64
N GLN A 160 2.83 23.13 7.96
CA GLN A 160 3.22 21.73 8.19
C GLN A 160 3.71 21.47 9.62
N TYR A 161 4.61 22.31 10.13
CA TYR A 161 5.22 22.10 11.44
C TYR A 161 4.56 22.97 12.51
N GLY A 162 4.29 24.24 12.22
CA GLY A 162 3.70 25.18 13.18
C GLY A 162 2.25 24.87 13.54
N ILE A 163 1.39 24.68 12.54
CA ILE A 163 -0.05 24.45 12.77
C ILE A 163 -0.35 22.98 13.05
N ILE A 164 0.16 22.04 12.25
CA ILE A 164 -0.24 20.63 12.38
C ILE A 164 0.43 20.00 13.62
N GLN A 165 1.76 20.11 13.72
CA GLN A 165 2.52 19.41 14.76
C GLN A 165 2.65 20.23 16.04
N TYR A 166 3.19 21.45 15.97
CA TYR A 166 3.50 22.25 17.15
C TYR A 166 2.27 22.73 17.90
N LEU A 167 1.15 23.03 17.24
CA LEU A 167 -0.10 23.36 17.93
C LEU A 167 -0.52 22.24 18.88
N VAL A 168 -0.51 20.99 18.41
CA VAL A 168 -0.85 19.81 19.22
C VAL A 168 0.23 19.52 20.25
N SER A 169 1.50 19.70 19.90
CA SER A 169 2.61 19.59 20.86
C SER A 169 2.46 20.57 22.01
N PHE A 170 2.19 21.85 21.74
CA PHE A 170 1.95 22.84 22.80
C PHE A 170 0.75 22.43 23.66
N ALA A 171 -0.37 22.04 23.04
CA ALA A 171 -1.52 21.54 23.79
C ALA A 171 -1.15 20.37 24.72
N ALA A 172 -0.35 19.41 24.26
CA ALA A 172 0.11 18.26 25.06
C ALA A 172 1.01 18.67 26.23
N TYR A 173 1.95 19.60 26.02
CA TYR A 173 2.83 20.07 27.10
C TYR A 173 2.13 21.01 28.08
N PHE A 174 1.13 21.79 27.64
CA PHE A 174 0.23 22.50 28.56
C PHE A 174 -0.55 21.51 29.42
N ASP A 175 -1.08 20.44 28.82
CA ASP A 175 -1.76 19.40 29.57
C ASP A 175 -0.85 18.68 30.56
N LEU A 176 0.40 18.37 30.15
CA LEU A 176 1.41 17.81 31.03
C LEU A 176 1.65 18.70 32.25
N PHE A 177 1.81 20.01 32.06
CA PHE A 177 2.02 20.96 33.16
C PHE A 177 0.80 21.02 34.10
N PHE A 178 -0.41 21.09 33.56
CA PHE A 178 -1.63 21.19 34.36
C PHE A 178 -1.87 19.91 35.17
N VAL A 179 -1.66 18.74 34.57
CA VAL A 179 -1.88 17.46 35.23
C VAL A 179 -0.76 17.15 36.22
N ASN A 180 0.50 17.15 35.77
CA ASN A 180 1.62 16.67 36.58
C ASN A 180 2.12 17.71 37.59
N THR A 181 2.01 19.01 37.31
CA THR A 181 2.50 20.08 38.20
C THR A 181 1.40 20.72 39.01
N LEU A 182 0.22 21.01 38.42
CA LEU A 182 -0.89 21.65 39.14
C LEU A 182 -1.89 20.65 39.76
N GLY A 183 -1.80 19.36 39.43
CA GLY A 183 -2.67 18.31 39.98
C GLY A 183 -4.11 18.33 39.45
N LEU A 184 -4.34 18.93 38.29
CA LEU A 184 -5.66 19.00 37.65
C LEU A 184 -5.93 17.75 36.79
N GLY A 185 -7.17 17.58 36.33
CA GLY A 185 -7.56 16.46 35.46
C GLY A 185 -6.99 16.56 34.04
N PHE A 186 -6.88 15.41 33.36
CA PHE A 186 -6.49 15.33 31.95
C PHE A 186 -7.37 16.20 31.05
N GLY A 187 -6.77 16.84 30.05
CA GLY A 187 -7.45 17.73 29.11
C GLY A 187 -7.65 19.17 29.59
N THR A 188 -7.43 19.48 30.87
CA THR A 188 -7.60 20.85 31.40
C THR A 188 -6.56 21.82 30.83
N GLY A 189 -5.32 21.38 30.63
CA GLY A 189 -4.29 22.21 30.02
C GLY A 189 -4.52 22.39 28.52
N VAL A 190 -5.04 21.35 27.83
CA VAL A 190 -5.49 21.47 26.43
C VAL A 190 -6.57 22.54 26.29
N LEU A 191 -7.60 22.51 27.15
CA LEU A 191 -8.69 23.48 27.12
C LEU A 191 -8.19 24.91 27.39
N PHE A 192 -7.30 25.07 28.39
CA PHE A 192 -6.70 26.36 28.69
C PHE A 192 -5.91 26.90 27.48
N PHE A 193 -5.06 26.07 26.86
CA PHE A 193 -4.30 26.44 25.67
C PHE A 193 -5.23 26.82 24.50
N ALA A 194 -6.32 26.08 24.29
CA ALA A 194 -7.30 26.39 23.26
C ALA A 194 -7.97 27.76 23.51
N LEU A 195 -8.39 28.06 24.73
CA LEU A 195 -8.94 29.37 25.10
C LEU A 195 -7.93 30.50 24.94
N LEU A 196 -6.68 30.26 25.32
CA LEU A 196 -5.57 31.21 25.14
C LEU A 196 -5.36 31.51 23.64
N LEU A 197 -5.34 30.48 22.80
CA LEU A 197 -5.16 30.61 21.36
C LEU A 197 -6.34 31.37 20.72
N ILE A 198 -7.57 30.98 21.04
CA ILE A 198 -8.79 31.65 20.55
C ILE A 198 -8.80 33.12 20.98
N GLY A 199 -8.52 33.39 22.27
CA GLY A 199 -8.42 34.75 22.79
C GLY A 199 -7.33 35.57 22.11
N GLY A 200 -6.14 34.99 21.92
CA GLY A 200 -5.01 35.64 21.24
C GLY A 200 -5.31 35.97 19.78
N VAL A 201 -5.88 35.03 19.03
CA VAL A 201 -6.31 35.24 17.64
C VAL A 201 -7.42 36.28 17.56
N PHE A 202 -8.43 36.22 18.45
CA PHE A 202 -9.51 37.20 18.50
C PHE A 202 -8.98 38.63 18.75
N LEU A 203 -8.11 38.80 19.76
CA LEU A 203 -7.49 40.08 20.06
C LEU A 203 -6.61 40.57 18.90
N GLY A 204 -5.87 39.67 18.24
CA GLY A 204 -5.09 39.97 17.05
C GLY A 204 -5.95 40.44 15.88
N VAL A 205 -7.07 39.76 15.60
CA VAL A 205 -8.03 40.15 14.56
C VAL A 205 -8.63 41.51 14.90
N ARG A 206 -9.09 41.72 16.14
CA ARG A 206 -9.59 43.02 16.61
C ARG A 206 -8.55 44.13 16.46
N HIS A 207 -7.29 43.87 16.82
CA HIS A 207 -6.18 44.82 16.66
C HIS A 207 -5.96 45.16 15.18
N SER A 208 -5.95 44.15 14.30
CA SER A 208 -5.75 44.33 12.85
C SER A 208 -6.86 45.18 12.21
N ILE A 209 -8.12 45.01 12.65
CA ILE A 209 -9.26 45.81 12.19
C ILE A 209 -9.12 47.25 12.68
N ARG A 210 -8.88 47.44 13.99
CA ARG A 210 -8.77 48.77 14.61
C ARG A 210 -7.66 49.62 14.00
N HIS A 211 -6.54 49.01 13.62
CA HIS A 211 -5.38 49.70 13.02
C HIS A 211 -5.33 49.58 11.50
N GLN A 212 -6.40 49.12 10.86
CA GLN A 212 -6.53 48.97 9.40
C GLN A 212 -5.37 48.17 8.74
N LYS A 213 -4.82 47.18 9.46
CA LYS A 213 -3.73 46.33 8.98
C LYS A 213 -4.27 45.19 8.11
N ARG A 214 -4.60 45.49 6.84
CA ARG A 214 -5.22 44.53 5.90
C ARG A 214 -4.49 43.18 5.81
N ILE A 215 -3.17 43.18 5.61
CA ILE A 215 -2.40 41.93 5.42
C ILE A 215 -2.41 41.08 6.70
N LEU A 216 -2.24 41.73 7.86
CA LEU A 216 -2.32 41.05 9.16
C LEU A 216 -3.71 40.46 9.39
N ASN A 217 -4.77 41.21 9.06
CA ASN A 217 -6.14 40.74 9.17
C ASN A 217 -6.38 39.49 8.30
N LEU A 218 -5.97 39.55 7.03
CA LEU A 218 -6.08 38.43 6.10
C LEU A 218 -5.31 37.20 6.59
N ALA A 219 -4.08 37.39 7.08
CA ALA A 219 -3.27 36.31 7.62
C ALA A 219 -3.92 35.66 8.85
N LEU A 220 -4.38 36.46 9.81
CA LEU A 220 -5.04 35.96 11.03
C LEU A 220 -6.36 35.24 10.73
N LEU A 221 -7.18 35.78 9.82
CA LEU A 221 -8.40 35.12 9.38
C LEU A 221 -8.10 33.81 8.65
N SER A 222 -7.06 33.77 7.81
CA SER A 222 -6.62 32.55 7.14
C SER A 222 -6.18 31.48 8.14
N VAL A 223 -5.36 31.85 9.13
CA VAL A 223 -4.97 30.94 10.22
C VAL A 223 -6.19 30.45 11.01
N THR A 224 -7.15 31.34 11.29
CA THR A 224 -8.39 30.99 12.01
C THR A 224 -9.17 29.90 11.26
N VAL A 225 -9.40 30.08 9.96
CA VAL A 225 -10.17 29.10 9.18
C VAL A 225 -9.39 27.82 8.86
N ILE A 226 -8.06 27.88 8.79
CA ILE A 226 -7.20 26.68 8.72
C ILE A 226 -7.37 25.86 9.99
N ILE A 227 -7.25 26.48 11.18
CA ILE A 227 -7.43 25.81 12.47
C ILE A 227 -8.87 25.27 12.59
N PHE A 228 -9.86 26.03 12.13
CA PHE A 228 -11.25 25.57 12.11
C PHE A 228 -11.43 24.33 11.21
N GLY A 229 -10.88 24.31 10.00
CA GLY A 229 -10.90 23.12 9.15
C GLY A 229 -10.15 21.93 9.79
N TYR A 230 -8.98 22.20 10.37
CA TYR A 230 -8.13 21.23 11.07
C TYR A 230 -8.83 20.62 12.30
N SER A 231 -9.78 21.34 12.92
CA SER A 231 -10.55 20.84 14.07
C SER A 231 -11.36 19.57 13.77
N SER A 232 -11.58 19.22 12.50
CA SER A 232 -12.17 17.94 12.10
C SER A 232 -11.38 16.72 12.60
N PHE A 233 -10.08 16.86 12.92
CA PHE A 233 -9.30 15.82 13.62
C PHE A 233 -9.83 15.47 15.01
N ALA A 234 -10.62 16.33 15.64
CA ALA A 234 -11.26 16.02 16.92
C ALA A 234 -12.08 14.73 16.84
N LEU A 235 -12.63 14.38 15.67
CA LEU A 235 -13.34 13.12 15.44
C LEU A 235 -12.48 11.90 15.77
N ILE A 236 -11.17 11.95 15.48
CA ILE A 236 -10.23 10.86 15.77
C ILE A 236 -10.13 10.63 17.28
N VAL A 237 -9.95 11.70 18.05
CA VAL A 237 -9.86 11.64 19.52
C VAL A 237 -11.19 11.20 20.14
N ILE A 238 -12.31 11.73 19.66
CA ILE A 238 -13.66 11.36 20.13
C ILE A 238 -13.91 9.87 19.88
N ARG A 239 -13.54 9.36 18.70
CA ARG A 239 -13.69 7.94 18.35
C ARG A 239 -12.78 7.05 19.20
N ALA A 240 -11.56 7.48 19.47
CA ALA A 240 -10.63 6.75 20.33
C ALA A 240 -11.15 6.66 21.78
N GLN A 241 -11.65 7.77 22.34
CA GLN A 241 -12.26 7.78 23.68
C GLN A 241 -13.52 6.92 23.79
N ALA A 242 -14.24 6.70 22.68
CA ALA A 242 -15.37 5.78 22.63
C ALA A 242 -14.95 4.29 22.66
N ASN A 243 -13.64 4.00 22.64
CA ASN A 243 -13.07 2.65 22.73
C ASN A 243 -13.65 1.67 21.69
N THR A 244 -13.83 2.12 20.45
CA THR A 244 -14.33 1.26 19.36
C THR A 244 -13.44 0.02 19.17
N ASN A 245 -13.98 -1.08 18.61
CA ASN A 245 -13.20 -2.31 18.38
C ASN A 245 -11.94 -2.07 17.54
N LEU A 246 -12.07 -1.22 16.52
CA LEU A 246 -10.96 -0.82 15.63
C LEU A 246 -10.43 0.56 16.00
N ASN A 247 -9.45 0.62 16.91
CA ASN A 247 -8.91 1.86 17.46
C ASN A 247 -7.39 1.97 17.29
N ASN A 248 -6.91 1.95 16.03
CA ASN A 248 -5.49 1.95 15.73
C ASN A 248 -4.74 3.13 16.36
N SER A 249 -3.63 2.80 17.04
CA SER A 249 -2.76 3.75 17.76
C SER A 249 -3.39 4.46 18.97
N ASP A 250 -4.67 4.20 19.28
CA ASP A 250 -5.44 4.77 20.39
C ASP A 250 -5.15 6.27 20.72
N PRO A 251 -5.40 7.20 19.79
CA PRO A 251 -5.12 8.63 19.97
C PRO A 251 -6.16 9.34 20.88
N ASP A 252 -6.41 8.82 22.08
CA ASP A 252 -7.44 9.29 23.03
C ASP A 252 -7.05 10.54 23.84
N ASN A 253 -5.78 10.97 23.77
CA ASN A 253 -5.21 12.07 24.53
C ASN A 253 -4.21 12.88 23.70
N ALA A 254 -3.71 14.00 24.26
CA ALA A 254 -2.89 14.95 23.52
C ALA A 254 -1.54 14.38 23.06
N PHE A 255 -0.90 13.51 23.86
CA PHE A 255 0.38 12.89 23.49
C PHE A 255 0.20 11.75 22.48
N SER A 256 -0.82 10.91 22.63
CA SER A 256 -1.10 9.85 21.65
C SER A 256 -1.55 10.45 20.31
N LEU A 257 -2.34 11.53 20.30
CA LEU A 257 -2.66 12.29 19.09
C LEU A 257 -1.40 12.92 18.46
N LEU A 258 -0.48 13.46 19.26
CA LEU A 258 0.78 14.00 18.75
C LEU A 258 1.62 12.91 18.07
N GLY A 259 1.75 11.73 18.69
CA GLY A 259 2.45 10.58 18.12
C GLY A 259 1.83 10.12 16.80
N TYR A 260 0.49 10.08 16.75
CA TYR A 260 -0.29 9.78 15.53
C TYR A 260 0.01 10.78 14.40
N LEU A 261 -0.06 12.09 14.68
CA LEU A 261 0.18 13.14 13.67
C LEU A 261 1.64 13.19 13.19
N ASN A 262 2.57 12.89 14.09
CA ASN A 262 4.00 12.82 13.77
C ASN A 262 4.37 11.54 13.03
N ARG A 263 3.45 10.55 12.95
CA ARG A 263 3.69 9.26 12.30
C ARG A 263 4.89 8.52 12.91
N GLU A 264 5.04 8.61 14.24
CA GLU A 264 6.21 8.09 14.97
C GLU A 264 6.43 6.58 14.72
N GLN A 265 5.35 5.84 14.41
CA GLN A 265 5.40 4.40 14.10
C GLN A 265 6.21 4.03 12.84
N TYR A 266 6.42 4.95 11.90
CA TYR A 266 7.11 4.64 10.64
C TYR A 266 8.62 4.95 10.68
N GLY A 267 9.11 5.49 11.81
CA GLY A 267 10.49 5.93 11.95
C GLY A 267 10.87 7.13 11.08
N ASP A 268 12.15 7.45 11.09
CA ASP A 268 12.68 8.60 10.37
C ASP A 268 13.18 8.22 8.96
N ARG A 269 13.10 9.19 8.04
CA ARG A 269 13.69 9.09 6.70
C ARG A 269 14.66 10.25 6.49
N PRO A 270 15.93 10.00 6.18
CA PRO A 270 16.88 11.08 5.98
C PRO A 270 16.58 11.79 4.66
N LEU A 271 16.57 13.13 4.65
CA LEU A 271 16.29 13.92 3.44
C LEU A 271 17.54 14.64 2.94
N PHE A 272 18.16 15.45 3.80
CA PHE A 272 19.31 16.28 3.41
C PHE A 272 20.65 15.66 3.77
N PHE A 273 20.75 14.99 4.91
CA PHE A 273 21.95 14.29 5.39
C PHE A 273 21.55 13.02 6.15
N GLY A 274 22.36 11.96 6.06
CA GLY A 274 22.10 10.70 6.78
C GLY A 274 22.92 9.52 6.26
N PRO A 275 22.66 8.31 6.77
CA PRO A 275 23.44 7.11 6.48
C PRO A 275 23.15 6.51 5.10
N ASN A 276 24.06 5.64 4.63
CA ASN A 276 23.76 4.65 3.59
C ASN A 276 23.65 3.25 4.23
N TYR A 277 23.26 2.25 3.45
CA TYR A 277 23.06 0.87 3.89
C TYR A 277 24.29 0.23 4.55
N ASN A 278 25.50 0.65 4.18
CA ASN A 278 26.76 0.16 4.75
C ASN A 278 27.41 1.13 5.76
N SER A 279 26.66 2.14 6.24
CA SER A 279 27.06 2.96 7.39
C SER A 279 26.99 2.14 8.69
N LYS A 280 28.01 2.23 9.54
CA LYS A 280 28.05 1.52 10.82
C LYS A 280 27.46 2.39 11.92
N LYS A 281 26.58 1.79 12.73
CA LYS A 281 26.05 2.40 13.96
C LYS A 281 27.20 2.44 14.98
N VAL A 282 27.60 3.61 15.44
CA VAL A 282 28.73 3.81 16.37
C VAL A 282 28.32 4.28 17.76
N ASP A 283 27.17 4.94 17.86
CA ASP A 283 26.64 5.46 19.12
C ASP A 283 25.11 5.61 19.04
N ILE A 284 24.48 5.85 20.19
CA ILE A 284 23.04 6.08 20.33
C ILE A 284 22.84 7.33 21.18
N VAL A 285 22.14 8.34 20.64
CA VAL A 285 21.85 9.59 21.35
C VAL A 285 20.36 9.66 21.69
N GLU A 286 20.04 9.95 22.95
CA GLU A 286 18.66 10.18 23.37
C GLU A 286 18.19 11.59 23.00
N SER A 287 17.07 11.71 22.27
CA SER A 287 16.59 13.00 21.73
C SER A 287 15.34 13.55 22.43
N LYS A 288 14.33 12.71 22.70
CA LYS A 288 13.03 13.17 23.22
C LYS A 288 12.47 12.22 24.28
N THR A 289 12.00 12.76 25.42
CA THR A 289 11.23 11.99 26.40
C THR A 289 9.85 11.64 25.85
N LEU A 290 9.50 10.36 25.92
CA LEU A 290 8.19 9.84 25.53
C LEU A 290 7.27 9.83 26.76
N TYR A 291 6.03 10.28 26.57
CA TYR A 291 5.01 10.34 27.63
C TYR A 291 3.83 9.47 27.24
N ARG A 292 3.31 8.72 28.22
CA ARG A 292 2.05 8.00 28.12
C ARG A 292 1.08 8.48 29.20
N LYS A 293 -0.21 8.27 28.99
CA LYS A 293 -1.25 8.55 29.98
C LYS A 293 -1.30 7.39 30.99
N GLY A 294 -1.00 7.67 32.26
CA GLY A 294 -1.24 6.72 33.36
C GLY A 294 -2.59 6.99 34.04
N ASP A 295 -2.87 6.31 35.16
CA ASP A 295 -4.16 6.37 35.85
C ASP A 295 -4.55 7.78 36.32
N LYS A 296 -3.57 8.54 36.82
CA LYS A 296 -3.77 9.86 37.44
C LYS A 296 -2.94 10.98 36.85
N LYS A 297 -1.84 10.64 36.16
CA LYS A 297 -0.88 11.59 35.60
C LYS A 297 -0.21 11.03 34.36
N TYR A 298 0.46 11.88 33.60
CA TYR A 298 1.34 11.40 32.53
C TYR A 298 2.60 10.76 33.11
N GLU A 299 3.02 9.64 32.54
CA GLU A 299 4.20 8.87 32.94
C GLU A 299 5.24 8.89 31.83
N VAL A 300 6.51 8.84 32.22
CA VAL A 300 7.61 8.67 31.26
C VAL A 300 7.60 7.23 30.77
N SER A 301 7.38 7.04 29.48
CA SER A 301 7.36 5.73 28.81
C SER A 301 8.69 5.37 28.15
N GLY A 302 9.67 6.26 28.19
CA GLY A 302 10.99 6.04 27.66
C GLY A 302 11.59 7.31 27.07
N LYS A 303 12.67 7.14 26.32
CA LYS A 303 13.29 8.19 25.52
C LYS A 303 13.47 7.69 24.10
N LYS A 304 13.17 8.54 23.13
CA LYS A 304 13.51 8.31 21.74
C LYS A 304 15.03 8.32 21.62
N SER A 305 15.58 7.28 20.99
CA SER A 305 17.00 7.10 20.75
C SER A 305 17.27 7.12 19.26
N ASP A 306 18.23 7.95 18.84
CA ASP A 306 18.65 8.11 17.45
C ASP A 306 20.07 7.54 17.28
N TYR A 307 20.27 6.74 16.24
CA TYR A 307 21.59 6.17 15.94
C TYR A 307 22.53 7.23 15.37
N VAL A 308 23.76 7.26 15.89
CA VAL A 308 24.88 7.97 15.28
C VAL A 308 25.64 6.99 14.40
N TYR A 309 25.99 7.46 13.20
CA TYR A 309 26.67 6.65 12.19
C TYR A 309 28.10 7.16 11.98
N ASP A 310 29.03 6.24 11.71
CA ASP A 310 30.43 6.55 11.42
C ASP A 310 30.59 7.44 10.17
N LYS A 311 29.73 7.21 9.17
CA LYS A 311 29.72 7.91 7.89
C LYS A 311 28.31 8.27 7.49
N THR A 312 28.16 9.51 7.02
CA THR A 312 26.91 10.02 6.43
C THR A 312 27.20 10.68 5.08
N THR A 313 26.17 10.83 4.26
CA THR A 313 26.25 11.52 2.97
C THR A 313 25.20 12.61 2.87
N PRO A 314 25.46 13.66 2.07
CA PRO A 314 24.38 14.53 1.63
C PRO A 314 23.43 13.75 0.72
N LEU A 315 22.14 14.03 0.85
CA LEU A 315 21.06 13.45 0.05
C LEU A 315 21.04 11.90 0.01
N PRO A 316 21.05 11.21 1.16
CA PRO A 316 21.06 9.74 1.18
C PRO A 316 19.74 9.17 0.65
N ARG A 317 19.85 8.22 -0.29
CA ARG A 317 18.73 7.53 -0.96
C ARG A 317 18.78 6.02 -0.76
N MET A 318 19.95 5.46 -0.50
CA MET A 318 20.17 4.02 -0.28
C MET A 318 20.43 3.73 1.20
N TYR A 319 19.44 3.98 2.07
CA TYR A 319 19.61 4.05 3.53
C TYR A 319 18.96 2.88 4.31
N SER A 320 18.35 1.91 3.63
CA SER A 320 17.65 0.80 4.28
C SER A 320 18.61 -0.28 4.80
N ASP A 321 18.25 -0.92 5.90
CA ASP A 321 18.95 -2.06 6.51
C ASP A 321 18.34 -3.45 6.17
N ASP A 322 17.14 -3.50 5.58
CA ASP A 322 16.57 -4.73 4.98
C ASP A 322 17.51 -5.31 3.89
N ALA A 323 17.89 -6.58 4.05
CA ALA A 323 18.81 -7.29 3.15
C ALA A 323 18.35 -7.28 1.68
N ARG A 324 17.04 -7.39 1.42
CA ARG A 324 16.49 -7.38 0.05
C ARG A 324 16.68 -6.01 -0.60
N HIS A 325 16.53 -4.93 0.18
CA HIS A 325 16.78 -3.58 -0.32
C HIS A 325 18.26 -3.37 -0.60
N ILE A 326 19.14 -3.90 0.25
CA ILE A 326 20.60 -3.82 0.07
C ILE A 326 21.02 -4.50 -1.24
N GLU A 327 20.56 -5.72 -1.47
CA GLU A 327 20.80 -6.45 -2.72
C GLU A 327 20.28 -5.66 -3.92
N TYR A 328 19.09 -5.07 -3.82
CA TYR A 328 18.53 -4.23 -4.86
C TYR A 328 19.39 -2.99 -5.17
N TYR A 329 19.86 -2.28 -4.14
CA TYR A 329 20.73 -1.12 -4.31
C TYR A 329 22.02 -1.50 -5.04
N LYS A 330 22.63 -2.62 -4.64
CA LYS A 330 23.85 -3.14 -5.24
C LYS A 330 23.66 -3.51 -6.70
N ASP A 331 22.61 -4.26 -7.01
CA ASP A 331 22.30 -4.68 -8.39
C ASP A 331 22.00 -3.48 -9.29
N MET A 332 21.08 -2.60 -8.87
CA MET A 332 20.66 -1.43 -9.66
C MET A 332 21.80 -0.44 -9.92
N MET A 333 22.69 -0.23 -8.93
CA MET A 333 23.75 0.77 -9.01
C MET A 333 25.13 0.19 -9.35
N GLY A 334 25.26 -1.13 -9.48
CA GLY A 334 26.53 -1.81 -9.70
C GLY A 334 27.52 -1.58 -8.55
N LEU A 335 27.04 -1.68 -7.30
CA LEU A 335 27.85 -1.47 -6.09
C LEU A 335 28.24 -2.79 -5.42
N ASP A 336 29.35 -2.76 -4.71
CA ASP A 336 29.79 -3.81 -3.79
C ASP A 336 29.84 -3.27 -2.33
N ASP A 337 30.20 -4.13 -1.39
CA ASP A 337 30.33 -3.74 0.03
C ASP A 337 31.63 -2.99 0.34
N GLU A 338 32.64 -3.05 -0.54
CA GLU A 338 33.94 -2.43 -0.33
C GLU A 338 33.86 -0.91 -0.55
N ARG A 339 32.99 -0.47 -1.47
CA ARG A 339 32.78 0.93 -1.81
C ARG A 339 31.66 1.57 -0.97
N PHE A 340 32.00 2.62 -0.23
CA PHE A 340 30.98 3.46 0.42
C PHE A 340 30.24 4.35 -0.61
N PRO A 341 28.90 4.35 -0.65
CA PRO A 341 28.15 5.17 -1.62
C PRO A 341 28.40 6.67 -1.44
N THR A 342 28.57 7.38 -2.54
CA THR A 342 28.81 8.83 -2.60
C THR A 342 27.53 9.62 -2.89
N LEU A 343 27.61 10.95 -2.91
CA LEU A 343 26.52 11.81 -3.40
C LEU A 343 26.13 11.45 -4.85
N VAL A 344 27.11 11.13 -5.70
CA VAL A 344 26.86 10.79 -7.11
C VAL A 344 26.06 9.49 -7.22
N ASP A 345 26.40 8.48 -6.42
CA ASP A 345 25.67 7.21 -6.41
C ASP A 345 24.23 7.41 -5.91
N ASN A 346 24.05 8.23 -4.87
CA ASN A 346 22.73 8.56 -4.34
C ASN A 346 21.86 9.37 -5.31
N VAL A 347 22.45 10.35 -6.01
CA VAL A 347 21.76 11.07 -7.09
C VAL A 347 21.47 10.13 -8.27
N GLY A 348 22.37 9.19 -8.55
CA GLY A 348 22.17 8.14 -9.54
C GLY A 348 20.95 7.28 -9.22
N PHE A 349 20.85 6.78 -7.98
CA PHE A 349 19.70 6.00 -7.51
C PHE A 349 18.41 6.83 -7.50
N MET A 350 18.49 8.10 -7.09
CA MET A 350 17.35 9.02 -7.19
C MET A 350 16.86 9.14 -8.64
N ALA A 351 17.77 9.28 -9.60
CA ALA A 351 17.42 9.43 -11.01
C ALA A 351 16.86 8.13 -11.62
N SER A 352 17.52 6.99 -11.38
CA SER A 352 17.15 5.69 -11.96
C SER A 352 15.91 5.07 -11.32
N TYR A 353 15.88 4.97 -9.99
CA TYR A 353 14.77 4.33 -9.29
C TYR A 353 13.67 5.34 -8.93
N GLN A 354 13.99 6.35 -8.14
CA GLN A 354 12.94 7.20 -7.53
C GLN A 354 12.27 8.16 -8.54
N VAL A 355 13.01 8.70 -9.51
CA VAL A 355 12.47 9.58 -10.55
C VAL A 355 12.00 8.78 -11.75
N TRP A 356 12.83 7.88 -12.29
CA TRP A 356 12.46 7.17 -13.51
C TRP A 356 11.48 6.02 -13.25
N GLN A 357 11.85 5.02 -12.46
CA GLN A 357 11.00 3.85 -12.18
C GLN A 357 9.73 4.22 -11.39
N MET A 358 9.83 5.06 -10.36
CA MET A 358 8.71 5.34 -9.44
C MET A 358 7.81 6.51 -9.85
N TYR A 359 8.30 7.45 -10.66
CA TYR A 359 7.51 8.62 -11.07
C TYR A 359 7.29 8.68 -12.58
N MET A 360 8.35 8.75 -13.39
CA MET A 360 8.22 8.95 -14.84
C MET A 360 7.57 7.77 -15.55
N ARG A 361 7.81 6.53 -15.10
CA ARG A 361 7.13 5.35 -15.65
C ARG A 361 5.62 5.44 -15.49
N TYR A 362 5.13 5.80 -14.31
CA TYR A 362 3.70 6.02 -14.05
C TYR A 362 3.15 7.24 -14.79
N PHE A 363 3.94 8.31 -14.93
CA PHE A 363 3.57 9.41 -15.82
C PHE A 363 3.37 8.92 -17.27
N MET A 364 4.24 8.04 -17.76
CA MET A 364 4.10 7.43 -19.08
C MET A 364 2.93 6.42 -19.16
N TRP A 365 2.64 5.66 -18.10
CA TRP A 365 1.43 4.82 -18.05
C TRP A 365 0.17 5.63 -18.35
N ASN A 366 0.07 6.82 -17.76
CA ASN A 366 -1.09 7.69 -17.88
C ASN A 366 -1.22 8.35 -19.27
N PHE A 367 -0.11 8.61 -19.99
CA PHE A 367 -0.15 9.45 -21.20
C PHE A 367 0.49 8.83 -22.46
N VAL A 368 1.08 7.64 -22.36
CA VAL A 368 1.69 6.87 -23.46
C VAL A 368 1.10 5.46 -23.54
N GLY A 369 0.88 4.81 -22.40
CA GLY A 369 0.33 3.46 -22.29
C GLY A 369 1.17 2.57 -21.36
N ARG A 370 0.67 1.37 -21.06
CA ARG A 370 1.30 0.43 -20.12
C ARG A 370 1.24 -1.00 -20.64
N GLN A 371 2.28 -1.78 -20.32
CA GLN A 371 2.45 -3.15 -20.78
C GLN A 371 1.56 -4.14 -20.01
N ASN A 372 1.52 -3.99 -18.69
CA ASN A 372 0.71 -4.74 -17.74
C ASN A 372 0.66 -3.95 -16.42
N ASP A 373 -0.08 -4.47 -15.45
CA ASP A 373 -0.32 -3.90 -14.12
C ASP A 373 0.59 -4.48 -13.01
N GLU A 374 1.63 -5.21 -13.39
CA GLU A 374 2.68 -5.67 -12.47
C GLU A 374 3.55 -4.48 -11.99
N GLN A 375 4.09 -4.55 -10.77
CA GLN A 375 4.92 -3.46 -10.24
C GLN A 375 6.32 -3.42 -10.88
N GLY A 376 6.84 -4.60 -11.25
CA GLY A 376 8.06 -4.77 -12.04
C GLY A 376 9.38 -4.54 -11.32
N GLN A 377 9.47 -3.70 -10.28
CA GLN A 377 10.69 -3.50 -9.47
C GLN A 377 12.00 -3.41 -10.32
N GLY A 378 12.01 -2.73 -11.47
CA GLY A 378 13.19 -2.63 -12.36
C GLY A 378 13.33 -3.73 -13.44
N SER A 379 12.39 -4.68 -13.48
CA SER A 379 12.19 -5.62 -14.59
C SER A 379 11.88 -4.88 -15.89
N ILE A 380 12.36 -5.39 -17.02
CA ILE A 380 12.15 -4.77 -18.34
C ILE A 380 10.89 -5.26 -19.06
N TYR A 381 10.16 -6.21 -18.47
CA TYR A 381 8.96 -6.84 -19.06
C TYR A 381 7.75 -6.88 -18.12
N GLU A 382 7.92 -6.42 -16.88
CA GLU A 382 6.86 -6.26 -15.90
C GLU A 382 6.74 -4.77 -15.55
N GLY A 383 5.51 -4.28 -15.52
CA GLY A 383 5.16 -2.93 -15.15
C GLY A 383 5.68 -1.83 -16.06
N GLN A 384 6.22 -2.13 -17.24
CA GLN A 384 6.81 -1.09 -18.08
C GLN A 384 5.74 -0.26 -18.81
N TRP A 385 6.09 0.99 -19.13
CA TRP A 385 5.27 1.78 -20.05
C TRP A 385 5.46 1.25 -21.47
N LEU A 386 4.41 1.30 -22.28
CA LEU A 386 4.43 0.81 -23.67
C LEU A 386 3.55 1.71 -24.53
N SER A 387 4.06 2.11 -25.69
CA SER A 387 3.35 3.06 -26.57
C SER A 387 2.39 2.40 -27.54
N GLY A 388 2.67 1.18 -27.98
CA GLY A 388 1.99 0.51 -29.10
C GLY A 388 2.67 0.76 -30.45
N VAL A 389 3.71 1.58 -30.49
CA VAL A 389 4.57 1.78 -31.66
C VAL A 389 5.73 0.80 -31.56
N LYS A 390 5.55 -0.40 -32.13
CA LYS A 390 6.49 -1.54 -31.98
C LYS A 390 7.98 -1.18 -32.15
N PRO A 391 8.42 -0.39 -33.14
CA PRO A 391 9.84 -0.04 -33.27
C PRO A 391 10.37 0.80 -32.10
N VAL A 392 9.55 1.67 -31.53
CA VAL A 392 9.91 2.49 -30.35
C VAL A 392 9.91 1.62 -29.11
N ASP A 393 8.85 0.82 -28.92
CA ASP A 393 8.75 -0.09 -27.79
C ASP A 393 9.93 -1.07 -27.76
N ALA A 394 10.38 -1.56 -28.93
CA ALA A 394 11.51 -2.46 -29.04
C ALA A 394 12.86 -1.85 -28.59
N MET A 395 13.03 -0.52 -28.72
CA MET A 395 14.23 0.16 -28.22
C MET A 395 14.35 0.03 -26.70
N PHE A 396 13.23 0.16 -25.98
CA PHE A 396 13.19 0.16 -24.52
C PHE A 396 13.02 -1.25 -23.94
N LEU A 397 12.13 -2.06 -24.52
CA LEU A 397 11.68 -3.33 -23.91
C LEU A 397 12.29 -4.58 -24.58
N GLY A 398 12.89 -4.45 -25.76
CA GLY A 398 13.42 -5.59 -26.53
C GLY A 398 12.41 -6.09 -27.55
N ASP A 399 12.63 -7.26 -28.15
CA ASP A 399 11.77 -7.76 -29.25
C ASP A 399 10.27 -7.75 -28.89
N GLN A 400 9.44 -7.29 -29.83
CA GLN A 400 7.98 -7.11 -29.67
C GLN A 400 7.17 -7.93 -30.69
N LYS A 401 7.77 -8.98 -31.28
CA LYS A 401 7.11 -9.82 -32.29
C LYS A 401 6.25 -10.89 -31.65
N ASN A 402 6.81 -11.64 -30.70
CA ASN A 402 6.15 -12.78 -30.06
C ASN A 402 5.74 -12.45 -28.62
N LEU A 403 4.93 -11.39 -28.45
CA LEU A 403 4.45 -11.03 -27.11
C LEU A 403 3.60 -12.16 -26.51
N PRO A 404 3.83 -12.51 -25.23
CA PRO A 404 3.24 -13.68 -24.61
C PRO A 404 1.86 -13.35 -23.99
N PRO A 405 1.06 -14.37 -23.60
CA PRO A 405 -0.27 -14.17 -23.02
C PRO A 405 -0.31 -13.27 -21.78
N THR A 406 0.70 -13.32 -20.90
CA THR A 406 0.83 -12.42 -19.73
C THR A 406 0.84 -10.93 -20.09
N ILE A 407 1.13 -10.60 -21.35
CA ILE A 407 1.08 -9.23 -21.88
C ILE A 407 -0.19 -9.05 -22.72
N VAL A 408 -0.40 -9.87 -23.76
CA VAL A 408 -1.45 -9.59 -24.76
C VAL A 408 -2.88 -9.90 -24.28
N GLU A 409 -3.03 -10.77 -23.29
CA GLU A 409 -4.34 -11.11 -22.69
C GLU A 409 -4.60 -10.32 -21.39
N ASN A 410 -3.58 -9.64 -20.86
CA ASN A 410 -3.73 -8.76 -19.71
C ASN A 410 -4.60 -7.55 -20.09
N LYS A 411 -5.62 -7.27 -19.27
CA LYS A 411 -6.54 -6.15 -19.51
C LYS A 411 -5.85 -4.80 -19.42
N ALA A 412 -4.78 -4.70 -18.63
CA ALA A 412 -3.96 -3.51 -18.49
C ALA A 412 -3.08 -3.20 -19.71
N TYR A 413 -3.10 -4.01 -20.78
CA TYR A 413 -2.30 -3.78 -21.98
C TYR A 413 -2.81 -2.61 -22.85
N ASN A 414 -2.51 -1.39 -22.40
CA ASN A 414 -3.03 -0.13 -22.92
C ASN A 414 -2.03 0.57 -23.83
N ARG A 415 -2.49 1.06 -25.00
CA ARG A 415 -1.64 1.70 -26.02
C ARG A 415 -2.21 3.05 -26.46
N PHE A 416 -1.57 4.14 -26.03
CA PHE A 416 -2.01 5.50 -26.38
C PHE A 416 -1.19 6.14 -27.49
N PHE A 417 -0.16 5.44 -28.02
CA PHE A 417 0.63 5.86 -29.18
C PHE A 417 1.27 7.25 -29.03
N PHE A 418 1.61 7.65 -27.81
CA PHE A 418 2.07 8.99 -27.42
C PHE A 418 1.09 10.14 -27.68
N LEU A 419 -0.13 9.89 -28.16
CA LEU A 419 -1.05 10.96 -28.58
C LEU A 419 -1.44 11.90 -27.42
N PRO A 420 -1.80 11.42 -26.22
CA PRO A 420 -2.06 12.30 -25.08
C PRO A 420 -0.82 13.10 -24.66
N LEU A 421 0.35 12.44 -24.61
CA LEU A 421 1.62 13.10 -24.28
C LEU A 421 1.96 14.22 -25.27
N ILE A 422 1.88 13.94 -26.57
CA ILE A 422 2.16 14.90 -27.65
C ILE A 422 1.21 16.09 -27.56
N LEU A 423 -0.09 15.85 -27.37
CA LEU A 423 -1.09 16.90 -27.24
C LEU A 423 -0.79 17.80 -26.02
N GLY A 424 -0.40 17.20 -24.89
CA GLY A 424 0.05 17.94 -23.70
C GLY A 424 1.31 18.76 -23.94
N ILE A 425 2.33 18.21 -24.61
CA ILE A 425 3.55 18.95 -24.96
C ILE A 425 3.24 20.13 -25.90
N ILE A 426 2.40 19.92 -26.91
CA ILE A 426 1.95 21.00 -27.81
C ILE A 426 1.27 22.11 -27.01
N GLY A 427 0.37 21.76 -26.08
CA GLY A 427 -0.30 22.71 -25.22
C GLY A 427 0.64 23.45 -24.26
N ALA A 428 1.63 22.76 -23.68
CA ALA A 428 2.65 23.37 -22.84
C ALA A 428 3.48 24.39 -23.63
N VAL A 429 4.01 24.01 -24.80
CA VAL A 429 4.77 24.90 -25.69
C VAL A 429 3.91 26.09 -26.14
N TRP A 430 2.65 25.85 -26.50
CA TRP A 430 1.70 26.90 -26.87
C TRP A 430 1.45 27.89 -25.73
N HIS A 431 1.28 27.38 -24.50
CA HIS A 431 1.05 28.17 -23.29
C HIS A 431 2.28 29.02 -22.96
N PHE A 432 3.49 28.43 -22.91
CA PHE A 432 4.74 29.16 -22.64
C PHE A 432 5.02 30.26 -23.67
N LYS A 433 4.70 30.04 -24.95
CA LYS A 433 4.86 31.07 -25.99
C LYS A 433 3.91 32.26 -25.84
N ARG A 434 2.76 32.08 -25.20
CA ARG A 434 1.71 33.12 -25.08
C ARG A 434 1.69 33.81 -23.74
N ASN A 435 1.91 33.07 -22.66
CA ASN A 435 1.85 33.57 -21.30
C ASN A 435 2.80 32.77 -20.40
N GLN A 436 4.04 33.23 -20.32
CA GLN A 436 5.10 32.57 -19.53
C GLN A 436 4.80 32.53 -18.03
N LYS A 437 4.07 33.52 -17.50
CA LYS A 437 3.75 33.60 -16.07
C LYS A 437 2.77 32.49 -15.69
N ASP A 438 1.65 32.40 -16.40
CA ASP A 438 0.64 31.37 -16.14
C ASP A 438 1.17 29.97 -16.49
N ALA A 439 1.95 29.84 -17.56
CA ALA A 439 2.61 28.57 -17.90
C ALA A 439 3.61 28.14 -16.81
N GLY A 440 4.35 29.08 -16.23
CA GLY A 440 5.23 28.85 -15.09
C GLY A 440 4.48 28.42 -13.82
N VAL A 441 3.29 28.98 -13.56
CA VAL A 441 2.43 28.54 -12.45
C VAL A 441 2.02 27.08 -12.63
N ILE A 442 1.58 26.67 -13.83
CA ILE A 442 1.25 25.26 -14.10
C ILE A 442 2.49 24.36 -14.03
N GLY A 443 3.65 24.82 -14.51
CA GLY A 443 4.91 24.11 -14.39
C GLY A 443 5.35 23.90 -12.93
N LEU A 444 5.16 24.91 -12.07
CA LEU A 444 5.41 24.77 -10.63
C LEU A 444 4.44 23.78 -10.00
N PHE A 445 3.16 23.83 -10.36
CA PHE A 445 2.17 22.86 -9.89
C PHE A 445 2.59 21.42 -10.25
N PHE A 446 2.99 21.20 -11.52
CA PHE A 446 3.51 19.91 -11.99
C PHE A 446 4.74 19.44 -11.20
N ILE A 447 5.72 20.32 -10.94
CA ILE A 447 6.95 19.96 -10.23
C ILE A 447 6.68 19.65 -8.75
N PHE A 448 5.91 20.51 -8.06
CA PHE A 448 5.66 20.37 -6.62
C PHE A 448 4.77 19.17 -6.28
N THR A 449 3.88 18.76 -7.20
CA THR A 449 3.01 17.60 -7.01
C THR A 449 3.50 16.34 -7.75
N GLY A 450 4.74 16.38 -8.25
CA GLY A 450 5.44 15.25 -8.86
C GLY A 450 6.83 15.09 -8.27
N LEU A 451 7.84 15.72 -8.89
CA LEU A 451 9.25 15.58 -8.53
C LEU A 451 9.58 15.96 -7.07
N ALA A 452 8.91 16.97 -6.49
CA ALA A 452 9.16 17.33 -5.08
C ALA A 452 8.68 16.24 -4.10
N ILE A 453 7.64 15.48 -4.47
CA ILE A 453 7.15 14.35 -3.68
C ILE A 453 8.17 13.22 -3.67
N VAL A 454 8.83 12.95 -4.81
CA VAL A 454 9.92 11.96 -4.91
C VAL A 454 11.02 12.27 -3.88
N PHE A 455 11.43 13.55 -3.80
CA PHE A 455 12.41 13.99 -2.83
C PHE A 455 11.96 13.75 -1.38
N TYR A 456 10.71 14.10 -1.06
CA TYR A 456 10.14 14.05 0.29
C TYR A 456 9.82 12.64 0.79
N LEU A 457 9.34 11.76 -0.09
CA LEU A 457 9.03 10.38 0.26
C LEU A 457 10.31 9.57 0.47
N ASN A 458 11.37 9.87 -0.28
CA ASN A 458 12.63 9.12 -0.26
C ASN A 458 12.41 7.60 -0.25
N GLN A 459 11.64 7.13 -1.24
CA GLN A 459 11.12 5.76 -1.32
C GLN A 459 12.24 4.74 -1.35
N LYS A 460 12.00 3.63 -0.65
CA LYS A 460 12.85 2.44 -0.67
C LYS A 460 12.39 1.49 -1.80
N PRO A 461 13.25 0.60 -2.30
CA PRO A 461 12.84 -0.41 -3.26
C PRO A 461 11.92 -1.45 -2.62
N MET A 462 11.21 -2.24 -3.43
CA MET A 462 10.40 -3.38 -2.97
C MET A 462 9.33 -3.03 -1.92
N GLU A 463 8.76 -1.82 -1.99
CA GLU A 463 7.56 -1.50 -1.21
C GLU A 463 6.43 -2.47 -1.59
N PRO A 464 5.58 -2.92 -0.64
CA PRO A 464 4.47 -3.85 -0.95
C PRO A 464 3.53 -3.34 -2.05
N ARG A 465 3.38 -2.02 -2.13
CA ARG A 465 2.65 -1.32 -3.19
C ARG A 465 3.39 -0.05 -3.58
N GLU A 466 3.69 0.10 -4.86
CA GLU A 466 4.17 1.34 -5.45
C GLU A 466 3.08 2.44 -5.42
N ARG A 467 3.47 3.68 -5.12
CA ARG A 467 2.56 4.78 -4.72
C ARG A 467 2.29 5.79 -5.82
N ASP A 468 1.85 5.34 -6.98
CA ASP A 468 1.55 6.20 -8.13
C ASP A 468 0.47 7.26 -7.85
N TYR A 469 -0.51 6.92 -7.00
CA TYR A 469 -1.54 7.83 -6.49
C TYR A 469 -0.98 9.08 -5.80
N ALA A 470 0.26 9.05 -5.31
CA ALA A 470 0.89 10.23 -4.70
C ALA A 470 1.19 11.34 -5.72
N TYR A 471 1.31 10.98 -7.01
CA TYR A 471 1.72 11.90 -8.08
C TYR A 471 0.56 12.39 -8.95
N VAL A 472 -0.69 11.99 -8.67
CA VAL A 472 -1.87 12.35 -9.48
C VAL A 472 -2.09 13.86 -9.60
N GLY A 473 -1.54 14.67 -8.69
CA GLY A 473 -1.53 16.12 -8.79
C GLY A 473 -0.70 16.64 -9.97
N SER A 474 0.43 16.01 -10.31
CA SER A 474 1.20 16.40 -11.49
C SER A 474 0.51 15.95 -12.77
N PHE A 475 -0.19 14.82 -12.74
CA PHE A 475 -1.00 14.34 -13.86
C PHE A 475 -2.18 15.28 -14.13
N TYR A 476 -2.82 15.79 -13.07
CA TYR A 476 -3.83 16.86 -13.14
C TYR A 476 -3.25 18.12 -13.81
N ALA A 477 -2.06 18.57 -13.40
CA ALA A 477 -1.40 19.73 -13.98
C ALA A 477 -1.05 19.51 -15.47
N PHE A 478 -0.62 18.31 -15.85
CA PHE A 478 -0.33 17.97 -17.24
C PHE A 478 -1.60 17.94 -18.11
N ALA A 479 -2.72 17.45 -17.56
CA ALA A 479 -4.01 17.44 -18.26
C ALA A 479 -4.53 18.85 -18.60
N ILE A 480 -4.14 19.87 -17.82
CA ILE A 480 -4.38 21.28 -18.19
C ILE A 480 -3.71 21.60 -19.53
N TRP A 481 -2.46 21.18 -19.72
CA TRP A 481 -1.77 21.37 -21.00
C TRP A 481 -2.36 20.53 -22.12
N ILE A 482 -2.84 19.31 -21.87
CA ILE A 482 -3.59 18.54 -22.88
C ILE A 482 -4.78 19.35 -23.40
N GLY A 483 -5.57 19.95 -22.49
CA GLY A 483 -6.68 20.83 -22.85
C GLY A 483 -6.23 22.04 -23.66
N LEU A 484 -5.17 22.74 -23.23
CA LEU A 484 -4.63 23.90 -23.97
C LEU A 484 -4.03 23.54 -25.33
N GLY A 485 -3.64 22.28 -25.55
CA GLY A 485 -3.23 21.75 -26.85
C GLY A 485 -4.33 21.88 -27.92
N VAL A 486 -5.60 21.79 -27.54
CA VAL A 486 -6.75 22.03 -28.44
C VAL A 486 -6.73 23.45 -29.01
N LEU A 487 -6.35 24.45 -28.21
CA LEU A 487 -6.27 25.84 -28.67
C LEU A 487 -5.15 26.04 -29.68
N ALA A 488 -4.02 25.33 -29.50
CA ALA A 488 -2.93 25.34 -30.46
C ALA A 488 -3.35 24.78 -31.83
N ILE A 489 -4.08 23.66 -31.82
CA ILE A 489 -4.62 23.05 -33.02
C ILE A 489 -5.67 23.96 -33.66
N TYR A 490 -6.59 24.51 -32.87
CA TYR A 490 -7.61 25.45 -33.31
C TYR A 490 -7.00 26.63 -34.07
N GLU A 491 -6.01 27.30 -33.51
CA GLU A 491 -5.36 28.44 -34.15
C GLU A 491 -4.60 28.04 -35.42
N PHE A 492 -4.02 26.85 -35.47
CA PHE A 492 -3.38 26.34 -36.67
C PHE A 492 -4.41 26.11 -37.79
N MET A 493 -5.54 25.46 -37.48
CA MET A 493 -6.61 25.17 -38.43
C MET A 493 -7.33 26.45 -38.89
N ALA A 494 -7.57 27.40 -37.97
CA ALA A 494 -8.25 28.67 -38.25
C ALA A 494 -7.51 29.56 -39.27
N LYS A 495 -6.24 29.26 -39.59
CA LYS A 495 -5.49 29.90 -40.68
C LYS A 495 -5.99 29.50 -42.08
N ARG A 496 -6.70 28.37 -42.19
CA ARG A 496 -7.08 27.75 -43.47
C ARG A 496 -8.59 27.59 -43.64
N ILE A 497 -9.35 27.55 -42.54
CA ILE A 497 -10.80 27.33 -42.54
C ILE A 497 -11.51 28.27 -41.56
N THR A 498 -12.84 28.32 -41.60
CA THR A 498 -13.63 29.20 -40.71
C THR A 498 -13.35 28.91 -39.23
N PRO A 499 -13.32 29.93 -38.34
CA PRO A 499 -13.03 29.73 -36.93
C PRO A 499 -13.95 28.73 -36.22
N GLN A 500 -15.26 28.72 -36.54
CA GLN A 500 -16.18 27.75 -35.93
C GLN A 500 -15.82 26.32 -36.31
N THR A 501 -15.59 26.06 -37.60
CA THR A 501 -15.20 24.72 -38.10
C THR A 501 -13.83 24.30 -37.56
N ALA A 502 -12.87 25.23 -37.47
CA ALA A 502 -11.58 24.98 -36.84
C ALA A 502 -11.71 24.58 -35.36
N ALA A 503 -12.58 25.26 -34.61
CA ALA A 503 -12.78 24.98 -33.19
C ALA A 503 -13.42 23.60 -32.97
N ILE A 504 -14.43 23.25 -33.77
CA ILE A 504 -15.05 21.93 -33.75
C ILE A 504 -14.02 20.87 -34.13
N GLY A 505 -13.31 21.06 -35.25
CA GLY A 505 -12.30 20.11 -35.73
C GLY A 505 -11.17 19.87 -34.72
N ALA A 506 -10.65 20.94 -34.09
CA ALA A 506 -9.64 20.83 -33.05
C ALA A 506 -10.14 20.09 -31.81
N THR A 507 -11.39 20.33 -31.40
CA THR A 507 -12.01 19.65 -30.26
C THR A 507 -12.20 18.17 -30.55
N VAL A 508 -12.74 17.82 -31.71
CA VAL A 508 -12.93 16.41 -32.12
C VAL A 508 -11.58 15.70 -32.22
N ALA A 509 -10.57 16.33 -32.83
CA ALA A 509 -9.23 15.77 -32.88
C ALA A 509 -8.64 15.53 -31.48
N GLY A 510 -8.80 16.50 -30.57
CA GLY A 510 -8.36 16.36 -29.17
C GLY A 510 -9.08 15.24 -28.42
N LEU A 511 -10.40 15.11 -28.59
CA LEU A 511 -11.21 14.04 -27.99
C LEU A 511 -10.75 12.65 -28.43
N ILE A 512 -10.51 12.48 -29.74
CA ILE A 512 -10.02 11.21 -30.31
C ILE A 512 -8.60 10.90 -29.84
N ALA A 513 -7.72 11.90 -29.84
CA ALA A 513 -6.30 11.73 -29.54
C ALA A 513 -6.03 11.38 -28.06
N ALA A 514 -6.88 11.82 -27.13
CA ALA A 514 -6.69 11.56 -25.71
C ALA A 514 -7.89 10.88 -25.04
N PRO A 515 -8.99 11.57 -24.63
CA PRO A 515 -10.06 10.95 -23.84
C PRO A 515 -10.66 9.66 -24.42
N VAL A 516 -11.02 9.65 -25.71
CA VAL A 516 -11.69 8.50 -26.34
C VAL A 516 -10.72 7.33 -26.45
N LEU A 517 -9.48 7.57 -26.85
CA LEU A 517 -8.44 6.55 -26.92
C LEU A 517 -8.15 5.96 -25.53
N MET A 518 -7.94 6.83 -24.53
CA MET A 518 -7.66 6.44 -23.16
C MET A 518 -8.80 5.61 -22.56
N ALA A 519 -10.05 6.06 -22.73
CA ALA A 519 -11.22 5.29 -22.32
C ALA A 519 -11.32 3.95 -23.07
N SER A 520 -11.10 3.92 -24.39
CA SER A 520 -11.25 2.70 -25.18
C SER A 520 -10.26 1.59 -24.82
N GLN A 521 -9.03 1.97 -24.45
CA GLN A 521 -8.02 1.02 -24.04
C GLN A 521 -8.17 0.66 -22.55
N GLY A 522 -8.34 1.65 -21.67
CA GLY A 522 -8.35 1.47 -20.21
C GLY A 522 -9.72 1.28 -19.55
N TRP A 523 -10.78 0.92 -20.30
CA TRP A 523 -12.09 0.65 -19.66
C TRP A 523 -12.13 -0.71 -18.96
N ASN A 524 -11.54 -1.73 -19.59
CA ASN A 524 -11.68 -3.13 -19.20
C ASN A 524 -10.89 -3.50 -17.93
N ASP A 525 -9.79 -2.83 -17.67
CA ASP A 525 -8.92 -2.97 -16.48
C ASP A 525 -9.37 -2.08 -15.30
N HIS A 526 -10.26 -1.12 -15.55
CA HIS A 526 -10.92 -0.32 -14.50
C HIS A 526 -12.34 -0.80 -14.18
N ASP A 527 -12.89 -1.73 -14.99
CA ASP A 527 -14.18 -2.36 -14.70
C ASP A 527 -14.02 -3.43 -13.60
N ARG A 528 -14.18 -2.98 -12.35
CA ARG A 528 -14.20 -3.84 -11.17
C ARG A 528 -15.56 -4.49 -10.90
N SER A 529 -16.52 -4.38 -11.83
CA SER A 529 -17.83 -5.01 -11.65
C SER A 529 -17.70 -6.53 -11.54
N GLY A 530 -18.36 -7.11 -10.53
CA GLY A 530 -18.28 -8.54 -10.27
C GLY A 530 -16.99 -9.02 -9.59
N ARG A 531 -16.08 -8.12 -9.20
CA ARG A 531 -14.92 -8.47 -8.36
C ARG A 531 -15.38 -8.61 -6.89
N GLN A 532 -15.58 -9.85 -6.45
CA GLN A 532 -16.02 -10.19 -5.08
C GLN A 532 -14.98 -10.97 -4.27
N ILE A 533 -13.89 -11.38 -4.92
CA ILE A 533 -12.89 -12.30 -4.35
C ILE A 533 -12.32 -11.85 -3.00
N ALA A 534 -11.94 -10.58 -2.83
CA ALA A 534 -11.37 -10.10 -1.57
C ALA A 534 -12.35 -10.23 -0.40
N HIS A 535 -13.63 -9.97 -0.66
CA HIS A 535 -14.70 -10.19 0.31
C HIS A 535 -14.91 -11.69 0.58
N ASP A 536 -15.02 -12.50 -0.47
CA ASP A 536 -15.32 -13.93 -0.32
C ASP A 536 -14.19 -14.70 0.36
N ILE A 537 -12.93 -14.34 0.07
CA ILE A 537 -11.76 -14.88 0.78
C ILE A 537 -11.77 -14.49 2.25
N ALA A 538 -12.16 -13.26 2.60
CA ALA A 538 -12.30 -12.85 3.99
C ALA A 538 -13.36 -13.70 4.72
N VAL A 539 -14.49 -13.97 4.06
CA VAL A 539 -15.52 -14.88 4.59
C VAL A 539 -14.95 -16.29 4.75
N ASP A 540 -14.19 -16.79 3.77
CA ASP A 540 -13.64 -18.14 3.79
C ASP A 540 -12.55 -18.33 4.85
N TYR A 541 -11.76 -17.29 5.16
CA TYR A 541 -10.87 -17.27 6.33
C TYR A 541 -11.67 -17.47 7.64
N LEU A 542 -12.78 -16.75 7.81
CA LEU A 542 -13.65 -16.89 8.99
C LEU A 542 -14.33 -18.27 9.01
N GLU A 543 -14.83 -18.75 7.87
CA GLU A 543 -15.49 -20.05 7.77
C GLU A 543 -14.55 -21.25 7.92
N SER A 544 -13.25 -21.04 7.68
CA SER A 544 -12.19 -22.01 8.00
C SER A 544 -12.10 -22.26 9.51
N CYS A 545 -12.44 -21.26 10.33
CA CYS A 545 -12.28 -21.32 11.78
C CYS A 545 -13.48 -22.01 12.46
N ALA A 546 -13.19 -22.86 13.45
CA ALA A 546 -14.18 -23.36 14.40
C ALA A 546 -14.86 -22.22 15.19
N PRO A 547 -16.04 -22.45 15.80
CA PRO A 547 -16.72 -21.44 16.62
C PRO A 547 -15.86 -20.90 17.76
N ASN A 548 -15.99 -19.59 18.07
CA ASN A 548 -15.29 -18.88 19.15
C ASN A 548 -13.74 -18.91 19.05
N ALA A 549 -13.22 -19.12 17.84
CA ALA A 549 -11.79 -19.18 17.56
C ALA A 549 -11.08 -17.84 17.78
N ILE A 550 -9.76 -17.93 17.93
CA ILE A 550 -8.81 -16.83 17.81
C ILE A 550 -8.04 -17.04 16.50
N LEU A 551 -8.10 -16.07 15.59
CA LEU A 551 -7.39 -16.10 14.31
C LEU A 551 -6.30 -15.03 14.29
N PHE A 552 -5.06 -15.49 14.23
CA PHE A 552 -3.89 -14.64 14.02
C PHE A 552 -3.69 -14.33 12.54
N THR A 553 -3.57 -13.04 12.22
CA THR A 553 -3.27 -12.49 10.89
C THR A 553 -1.96 -11.70 10.94
N TYR A 554 -1.41 -11.29 9.80
CA TYR A 554 -0.14 -10.52 9.80
C TYR A 554 -0.20 -9.23 8.98
N GLY A 555 -0.93 -9.21 7.87
CA GLY A 555 -0.85 -8.13 6.89
C GLY A 555 -2.13 -7.31 6.74
N ASP A 556 -2.08 -6.33 5.85
CA ASP A 556 -3.26 -5.53 5.55
C ASP A 556 -4.26 -6.33 4.67
N ASN A 557 -3.74 -7.13 3.74
CA ASN A 557 -4.52 -7.88 2.75
C ASN A 557 -5.39 -8.99 3.35
N ASP A 558 -5.05 -9.52 4.52
CA ASP A 558 -5.91 -10.45 5.26
C ASP A 558 -6.78 -9.72 6.30
N THR A 559 -6.18 -8.85 7.12
CA THR A 559 -6.82 -8.26 8.30
C THR A 559 -7.96 -7.28 7.98
N TYR A 560 -7.76 -6.35 7.05
CA TYR A 560 -8.77 -5.30 6.80
C TYR A 560 -10.05 -5.85 6.16
N PRO A 561 -9.98 -6.76 5.17
CA PRO A 561 -11.18 -7.43 4.66
C PRO A 561 -11.93 -8.21 5.76
N LEU A 562 -11.21 -8.87 6.68
CA LEU A 562 -11.79 -9.59 7.81
C LEU A 562 -12.52 -8.66 8.77
N TRP A 563 -11.90 -7.53 9.13
CA TRP A 563 -12.55 -6.50 9.94
C TRP A 563 -13.79 -5.91 9.28
N TYR A 564 -13.75 -5.69 7.96
CA TYR A 564 -14.93 -5.24 7.23
C TYR A 564 -16.07 -6.28 7.33
N ALA A 565 -15.77 -7.55 7.09
CA ALA A 565 -16.76 -8.63 7.17
C ALA A 565 -17.41 -8.71 8.57
N GLN A 566 -16.65 -8.51 9.65
CA GLN A 566 -17.19 -8.51 11.02
C GLN A 566 -17.93 -7.22 11.36
N GLU A 567 -17.29 -6.06 11.23
CA GLU A 567 -17.80 -4.79 11.77
C GLU A 567 -18.91 -4.16 10.90
N VAL A 568 -18.96 -4.49 9.61
CA VAL A 568 -19.95 -3.94 8.68
C VAL A 568 -21.02 -4.97 8.32
N GLU A 569 -20.62 -6.21 8.06
CA GLU A 569 -21.52 -7.25 7.57
C GLU A 569 -21.94 -8.27 8.64
N ASN A 570 -21.38 -8.17 9.85
CA ASN A 570 -21.69 -9.04 10.99
C ASN A 570 -21.48 -10.54 10.69
N ILE A 571 -20.44 -10.86 9.91
CA ILE A 571 -20.09 -12.24 9.55
C ILE A 571 -19.14 -12.81 10.61
N ARG A 572 -19.51 -13.95 11.22
CA ARG A 572 -18.73 -14.63 12.27
C ARG A 572 -18.18 -13.67 13.35
N PRO A 573 -19.05 -12.86 14.00
CA PRO A 573 -18.65 -11.94 15.07
C PRO A 573 -18.14 -12.66 16.34
N ASP A 574 -18.21 -13.99 16.39
CA ASP A 574 -17.68 -14.85 17.45
C ASP A 574 -16.16 -15.00 17.40
N ILE A 575 -15.54 -14.86 16.22
CA ILE A 575 -14.10 -15.03 16.03
C ILE A 575 -13.34 -13.80 16.52
N ARG A 576 -12.29 -14.01 17.31
CA ARG A 576 -11.34 -12.96 17.68
C ARG A 576 -10.24 -12.84 16.63
N LEU A 577 -10.14 -11.67 15.98
CA LEU A 577 -9.06 -11.37 15.04
C LEU A 577 -7.89 -10.69 15.76
N ILE A 578 -6.67 -11.21 15.58
CA ILE A 578 -5.45 -10.63 16.15
C ILE A 578 -4.41 -10.46 15.04
N ASN A 579 -4.16 -9.22 14.64
CA ASN A 579 -3.06 -8.89 13.73
C ASN A 579 -1.75 -8.84 14.51
N LEU A 580 -0.83 -9.75 14.16
CA LEU A 580 0.46 -9.92 14.82
C LEU A 580 1.37 -8.69 14.70
N SER A 581 1.28 -7.90 13.62
CA SER A 581 2.06 -6.66 13.48
C SER A 581 1.58 -5.54 14.42
N LEU A 582 0.31 -5.59 14.85
CA LEU A 582 -0.26 -4.68 15.83
C LEU A 582 -0.20 -5.23 17.26
N PHE A 583 -0.06 -6.55 17.43
CA PHE A 583 -0.07 -7.22 18.74
C PHE A 583 1.13 -6.90 19.62
N ASP A 584 2.16 -6.26 19.07
CA ASP A 584 3.28 -5.73 19.83
C ASP A 584 2.99 -4.40 20.55
N THR A 585 1.82 -3.79 20.31
CA THR A 585 1.42 -2.55 21.00
C THR A 585 0.51 -2.83 22.20
N ASP A 586 0.70 -2.04 23.25
CA ASP A 586 -0.09 -2.12 24.48
C ASP A 586 -1.57 -1.84 24.25
N TRP A 587 -1.90 -0.82 23.45
CA TRP A 587 -3.29 -0.48 23.11
C TRP A 587 -4.02 -1.63 22.40
N TYR A 588 -3.32 -2.41 21.56
CA TYR A 588 -3.94 -3.53 20.85
C TYR A 588 -4.18 -4.71 21.79
N ILE A 589 -3.22 -5.03 22.67
CA ILE A 589 -3.38 -6.02 23.74
C ILE A 589 -4.57 -5.65 24.64
N ASN A 590 -4.65 -4.39 25.08
CA ASN A 590 -5.79 -3.86 25.86
C ASN A 590 -7.13 -4.04 25.13
N GLY A 591 -7.15 -3.84 23.80
CA GLY A 591 -8.30 -4.12 22.97
C GLY A 591 -8.75 -5.59 23.02
N MET A 592 -7.79 -6.53 23.06
CA MET A 592 -8.08 -7.97 23.11
C MET A 592 -8.62 -8.45 24.47
N LEU A 593 -8.38 -7.68 25.54
CA LEU A 593 -8.92 -7.94 26.89
C LEU A 593 -10.37 -7.45 27.08
N ARG A 594 -10.94 -6.79 26.07
CA ARG A 594 -12.34 -6.37 26.06
C ARG A 594 -13.16 -7.33 25.21
N LYS A 595 -14.44 -7.47 25.56
CA LYS A 595 -15.41 -8.13 24.67
C LYS A 595 -15.50 -7.32 23.37
N GLN A 596 -15.32 -8.00 22.24
CA GLN A 596 -15.45 -7.42 20.91
C GLN A 596 -16.52 -8.21 20.17
N ASN A 597 -17.60 -7.54 19.78
CA ASN A 597 -18.77 -8.18 19.18
C ASN A 597 -19.29 -9.32 20.06
N GLU A 598 -19.39 -10.54 19.52
CA GLU A 598 -19.80 -11.75 20.26
C GLU A 598 -18.60 -12.48 20.90
N SER A 599 -17.37 -12.08 20.57
CA SER A 599 -16.15 -12.72 21.04
C SER A 599 -15.78 -12.26 22.46
N GLU A 600 -15.72 -13.20 23.39
CA GLU A 600 -15.22 -12.93 24.75
C GLU A 600 -13.74 -12.51 24.74
N PRO A 601 -13.27 -11.80 25.79
CA PRO A 601 -11.86 -11.47 25.97
C PRO A 601 -10.95 -12.69 25.82
N ILE A 602 -9.72 -12.47 25.34
CA ILE A 602 -8.72 -13.54 25.35
C ILE A 602 -8.21 -13.80 26.78
N PRO A 603 -7.92 -15.06 27.15
CA PRO A 603 -7.50 -15.41 28.50
C PRO A 603 -6.02 -15.09 28.71
N LEU A 604 -5.71 -13.85 29.04
CA LEU A 604 -4.37 -13.43 29.50
C LEU A 604 -4.34 -13.30 31.02
N SER A 605 -3.22 -13.68 31.62
CA SER A 605 -2.93 -13.52 33.05
C SER A 605 -2.12 -12.26 33.36
N MET A 606 -1.39 -11.73 32.37
CA MET A 606 -0.60 -10.51 32.51
C MET A 606 -1.46 -9.30 32.85
N LYS A 607 -0.91 -8.41 33.69
CA LYS A 607 -1.50 -7.12 34.06
C LYS A 607 -1.03 -6.04 33.11
N GLU A 608 -1.86 -5.03 32.87
CA GLU A 608 -1.51 -3.89 32.01
C GLU A 608 -0.17 -3.24 32.36
N SER A 609 0.12 -3.08 33.65
CA SER A 609 1.41 -2.55 34.14
C SER A 609 2.64 -3.35 33.70
N GLN A 610 2.48 -4.58 33.23
CA GLN A 610 3.57 -5.44 32.78
C GLN A 610 3.90 -5.32 31.29
N TYR A 611 3.04 -4.69 30.48
CA TYR A 611 3.22 -4.56 29.02
C TYR A 611 2.93 -3.17 28.45
N VAL A 612 2.56 -2.17 29.26
CA VAL A 612 2.47 -0.75 28.83
C VAL A 612 3.75 -0.26 28.13
N GLN A 613 3.64 0.68 27.19
CA GLN A 613 4.77 1.26 26.43
C GLN A 613 5.97 1.63 27.32
N GLY A 614 7.17 1.07 27.05
CA GLY A 614 8.36 1.28 27.90
C GLY A 614 8.65 0.17 28.90
N VAL A 615 7.74 -0.79 29.06
CA VAL A 615 7.89 -1.95 29.95
C VAL A 615 7.90 -3.20 29.11
N ARG A 616 8.99 -3.99 29.20
CA ARG A 616 9.13 -5.27 28.50
C ARG A 616 8.89 -5.15 26.98
N ASP A 617 9.31 -4.04 26.36
CA ASP A 617 9.17 -3.81 24.92
C ASP A 617 9.89 -4.90 24.11
N VAL A 618 11.09 -5.26 24.54
CA VAL A 618 11.89 -6.36 23.99
C VAL A 618 12.61 -7.09 25.12
N LEU A 619 12.49 -8.41 25.18
CA LEU A 619 13.28 -9.27 26.07
C LEU A 619 14.26 -10.08 25.23
N TYR A 620 15.55 -9.83 25.37
CA TYR A 620 16.59 -10.55 24.63
C TYR A 620 16.81 -11.95 25.19
N PHE A 621 17.12 -12.89 24.30
CA PHE A 621 17.49 -14.25 24.67
C PHE A 621 18.85 -14.23 25.38
N GLU A 622 18.89 -14.82 26.57
CA GLU A 622 20.12 -15.11 27.29
C GLU A 622 20.37 -16.61 27.30
N ASP A 623 21.53 -17.03 26.83
CA ASP A 623 21.86 -18.45 26.68
C ASP A 623 22.41 -19.03 27.99
N TYR A 624 21.49 -19.43 28.88
CA TYR A 624 21.80 -20.18 30.10
C TYR A 624 22.19 -21.65 29.84
N LYS A 625 22.46 -22.05 28.58
CA LYS A 625 22.83 -23.41 28.17
C LYS A 625 21.80 -24.47 28.54
N ILE A 626 20.52 -24.08 28.59
CA ILE A 626 19.39 -24.98 28.82
C ILE A 626 19.13 -25.76 27.54
N THR A 627 19.44 -27.06 27.54
CA THR A 627 19.24 -27.93 26.36
C THR A 627 17.88 -28.62 26.36
N GLN A 628 17.30 -28.91 27.52
CA GLN A 628 15.95 -29.48 27.62
C GLN A 628 14.84 -28.49 27.26
N HIS A 629 13.68 -29.03 26.88
CA HIS A 629 12.46 -28.21 26.73
C HIS A 629 11.89 -27.84 28.11
N VAL A 630 11.69 -26.55 28.34
CA VAL A 630 11.19 -25.98 29.61
C VAL A 630 9.70 -25.67 29.50
N ASP A 631 8.96 -25.89 30.59
CA ASP A 631 7.53 -25.60 30.64
C ASP A 631 7.25 -24.11 30.34
N LEU A 632 6.37 -23.84 29.37
CA LEU A 632 6.06 -22.49 28.90
C LEU A 632 5.63 -21.57 30.05
N LYS A 633 4.88 -22.11 31.02
CA LYS A 633 4.42 -21.33 32.17
C LYS A 633 5.59 -20.88 33.04
N THR A 634 6.57 -21.74 33.27
CA THR A 634 7.78 -21.38 34.01
C THR A 634 8.59 -20.31 33.28
N VAL A 635 8.73 -20.42 31.96
CA VAL A 635 9.42 -19.39 31.16
C VAL A 635 8.67 -18.06 31.22
N LEU A 636 7.34 -18.10 31.13
CA LEU A 636 6.48 -16.93 31.24
C LEU A 636 6.58 -16.26 32.62
N ASP A 637 6.56 -17.04 33.71
CA ASP A 637 6.67 -16.54 35.07
C ASP A 637 7.99 -15.75 35.27
N VAL A 638 9.11 -16.25 34.73
CA VAL A 638 10.41 -15.54 34.76
C VAL A 638 10.35 -14.24 33.93
N MET A 639 9.80 -14.29 32.71
CA MET A 639 9.68 -13.10 31.86
C MET A 639 8.77 -12.02 32.46
N LEU A 640 7.74 -12.43 33.21
CA LEU A 640 6.79 -11.54 33.89
C LEU A 640 7.22 -11.15 35.31
N SER A 641 8.27 -11.76 35.85
CA SER A 641 8.73 -11.51 37.22
C SER A 641 9.14 -10.06 37.41
N ASP A 642 8.71 -9.48 38.54
CA ASP A 642 9.21 -8.20 39.03
C ASP A 642 10.38 -8.39 40.01
N ASP A 643 10.71 -9.63 40.40
CA ASP A 643 11.86 -9.94 41.24
C ASP A 643 13.16 -9.58 40.51
N ASP A 644 14.04 -8.96 41.27
CA ASP A 644 15.31 -8.45 40.85
C ASP A 644 16.37 -9.54 40.64
N ASN A 645 16.13 -10.75 41.15
CA ASN A 645 16.96 -11.94 40.93
C ASN A 645 16.66 -12.65 39.61
N ASP A 646 15.48 -12.42 39.04
CA ASP A 646 15.04 -13.00 37.75
C ASP A 646 15.42 -12.10 36.56
N LYS A 647 16.12 -10.99 36.81
CA LYS A 647 16.52 -9.98 35.83
C LYS A 647 18.04 -9.97 35.66
N ILE A 648 18.48 -9.56 34.47
CA ILE A 648 19.90 -9.36 34.16
C ILE A 648 20.29 -7.90 34.37
N ALA A 649 21.50 -7.66 34.87
CA ALA A 649 22.06 -6.31 34.96
C ALA A 649 22.56 -5.84 33.59
N LEU A 650 22.12 -4.67 33.16
CA LEU A 650 22.59 -3.98 31.97
C LEU A 650 23.88 -3.20 32.27
N GLN A 651 24.56 -2.74 31.22
CA GLN A 651 25.83 -2.02 31.33
C GLN A 651 25.72 -0.71 32.12
N ASP A 652 24.55 -0.09 32.13
CA ASP A 652 24.25 1.13 32.89
C ASP A 652 23.86 0.86 34.36
N GLY A 653 23.89 -0.42 34.79
CA GLY A 653 23.53 -0.86 36.13
C GLY A 653 22.03 -1.05 36.36
N SER A 654 21.18 -0.73 35.38
CA SER A 654 19.76 -1.06 35.43
C SER A 654 19.53 -2.56 35.26
N LYS A 655 18.35 -3.06 35.64
CA LYS A 655 17.98 -4.48 35.50
C LYS A 655 16.88 -4.65 34.48
N ALA A 656 17.02 -5.65 33.61
CA ALA A 656 16.06 -5.97 32.56
C ALA A 656 15.56 -7.40 32.66
N ASN A 657 14.27 -7.60 32.35
CA ASN A 657 13.71 -8.93 32.17
C ASN A 657 14.38 -9.62 30.97
N VAL A 658 14.52 -10.93 31.07
CA VAL A 658 15.27 -11.76 30.12
C VAL A 658 14.38 -12.86 29.56
N PHE A 659 14.68 -13.31 28.35
CA PHE A 659 14.10 -14.51 27.77
C PHE A 659 15.07 -15.70 28.00
N PRO A 660 14.76 -16.64 28.92
CA PRO A 660 15.78 -17.57 29.44
C PRO A 660 15.94 -18.88 28.64
N ALA A 661 14.96 -19.25 27.81
CA ALA A 661 14.98 -20.57 27.14
C ALA A 661 14.18 -20.58 25.83
N LYS A 662 14.82 -21.05 24.75
CA LYS A 662 14.16 -21.22 23.43
C LYS A 662 13.39 -22.52 23.27
N ASN A 663 13.82 -23.59 23.94
CA ASN A 663 13.17 -24.88 23.84
C ASN A 663 11.98 -24.90 24.81
N LEU A 664 10.77 -24.81 24.26
CA LEU A 664 9.53 -24.62 25.00
C LEU A 664 8.69 -25.90 25.01
N LYS A 665 8.01 -26.13 26.13
CA LYS A 665 7.12 -27.26 26.36
C LYS A 665 5.76 -26.75 26.83
N LEU A 666 4.70 -27.19 26.18
CA LEU A 666 3.31 -27.00 26.65
C LEU A 666 2.72 -28.37 26.97
N LYS A 667 2.37 -28.61 28.24
CA LYS A 667 1.70 -29.86 28.64
C LYS A 667 0.32 -29.94 28.02
N VAL A 668 -0.07 -31.13 27.58
CA VAL A 668 -1.35 -31.37 26.91
C VAL A 668 -2.19 -32.30 27.79
N ASN A 669 -3.37 -31.84 28.17
CA ASN A 669 -4.39 -32.68 28.80
C ASN A 669 -5.30 -33.25 27.70
N ALA A 670 -5.21 -34.57 27.46
CA ALA A 670 -6.00 -35.24 26.43
C ALA A 670 -7.53 -35.13 26.68
N GLU A 671 -7.97 -35.12 27.95
CA GLU A 671 -9.39 -34.97 28.28
C GLU A 671 -9.92 -33.59 27.87
N ASP A 672 -9.15 -32.52 28.13
CA ASP A 672 -9.52 -31.16 27.75
C ASP A 672 -9.53 -30.98 26.22
N VAL A 673 -8.54 -31.55 25.52
CA VAL A 673 -8.45 -31.52 24.05
C VAL A 673 -9.68 -32.16 23.40
N ILE A 674 -10.14 -33.31 23.93
CA ILE A 674 -11.33 -34.01 23.41
C ILE A 674 -12.62 -33.28 23.84
N LYS A 675 -12.73 -32.92 25.12
CA LYS A 675 -13.91 -32.24 25.69
C LYS A 675 -14.21 -30.92 24.98
N ASN A 676 -13.19 -30.16 24.61
CA ASN A 676 -13.33 -28.89 23.92
C ASN A 676 -13.38 -29.02 22.38
N GLY A 677 -13.44 -30.25 21.84
CA GLY A 677 -13.58 -30.49 20.40
C GLY A 677 -12.39 -30.04 19.56
N VAL A 678 -11.17 -30.07 20.14
CA VAL A 678 -9.93 -29.81 19.39
C VAL A 678 -9.59 -30.98 18.47
N VAL A 679 -9.77 -32.19 18.98
CA VAL A 679 -9.54 -33.45 18.27
C VAL A 679 -10.75 -34.36 18.49
N SER A 680 -11.09 -35.18 17.49
CA SER A 680 -12.17 -36.16 17.62
C SER A 680 -11.78 -37.28 18.60
N ALA A 681 -12.76 -37.90 19.27
CA ALA A 681 -12.49 -39.03 20.17
C ALA A 681 -11.80 -40.21 19.46
N ALA A 682 -12.02 -40.37 18.15
CA ALA A 682 -11.37 -41.40 17.32
C ALA A 682 -9.85 -41.19 17.16
N GLU A 683 -9.38 -39.95 17.35
CA GLU A 683 -7.97 -39.58 17.19
C GLU A 683 -7.25 -39.41 18.52
N ALA A 684 -7.89 -39.79 19.64
CA ALA A 684 -7.34 -39.64 20.99
C ALA A 684 -5.94 -40.28 21.14
N ALA A 685 -5.67 -41.40 20.48
CA ALA A 685 -4.37 -42.08 20.52
C ALA A 685 -3.22 -41.30 19.86
N ARG A 686 -3.55 -40.34 18.99
CA ARG A 686 -2.60 -39.46 18.30
C ARG A 686 -2.27 -38.21 19.09
N ILE A 687 -3.00 -37.91 20.17
CA ILE A 687 -2.73 -36.76 21.03
C ILE A 687 -1.36 -36.94 21.69
N ASP A 688 -0.52 -35.92 21.61
CA ASP A 688 0.76 -35.90 22.32
C ASP A 688 0.54 -35.52 23.78
N THR A 689 1.41 -36.00 24.66
CA THR A 689 1.39 -35.64 26.10
C THR A 689 1.93 -34.24 26.35
N ALA A 690 2.75 -33.72 25.43
CA ALA A 690 3.23 -32.35 25.45
C ALA A 690 3.61 -31.88 24.05
N MET A 691 3.31 -30.63 23.73
CA MET A 691 3.89 -29.97 22.56
C MET A 691 5.29 -29.48 22.91
N LEU A 692 6.28 -29.96 22.16
CA LEU A 692 7.68 -29.54 22.25
C LEU A 692 8.01 -28.72 21.00
N TRP A 693 8.55 -27.51 21.14
CA TRP A 693 9.04 -26.71 20.01
C TRP A 693 10.19 -25.79 20.41
N THR A 694 10.88 -25.26 19.41
CA THR A 694 11.93 -24.25 19.60
C THR A 694 11.42 -22.91 19.07
N PHE A 695 11.40 -21.89 19.93
CA PHE A 695 11.10 -20.53 19.50
C PHE A 695 12.17 -20.04 18.53
N ASN A 696 11.73 -19.50 17.39
CA ASN A 696 12.57 -19.25 16.22
C ASN A 696 13.25 -17.86 16.21
N LYS A 697 13.03 -17.03 17.23
CA LYS A 697 13.63 -15.68 17.35
C LYS A 697 14.62 -15.59 18.52
N ASN A 698 15.46 -14.54 18.49
CA ASN A 698 16.45 -14.23 19.54
C ASN A 698 15.94 -13.24 20.60
N TYR A 699 14.69 -12.80 20.48
CA TYR A 699 14.07 -11.89 21.42
C TYR A 699 12.55 -12.12 21.41
N VAL A 700 11.91 -11.77 22.52
CA VAL A 700 10.46 -11.82 22.72
C VAL A 700 9.95 -10.39 22.77
N THR A 701 9.01 -10.06 21.90
CA THR A 701 8.25 -8.80 21.94
C THR A 701 7.02 -8.93 22.83
N LYS A 702 6.32 -7.83 23.09
CA LYS A 702 5.04 -7.85 23.83
C LYS A 702 3.98 -8.75 23.22
N GLY A 703 3.84 -8.75 21.90
CA GLY A 703 2.87 -9.62 21.23
C GLY A 703 3.24 -11.09 21.37
N ASN A 704 4.54 -11.42 21.36
CA ASN A 704 5.01 -12.78 21.65
C ASN A 704 4.73 -13.18 23.09
N LEU A 705 4.97 -12.27 24.04
CA LEU A 705 4.69 -12.48 25.46
C LEU A 705 3.19 -12.71 25.71
N ALA A 706 2.32 -11.91 25.11
CA ALA A 706 0.88 -12.08 25.17
C ALA A 706 0.41 -13.38 24.50
N MET A 707 1.04 -13.80 23.39
CA MET A 707 0.77 -15.08 22.76
C MET A 707 1.19 -16.27 23.65
N PHE A 708 2.35 -16.19 24.32
CA PHE A 708 2.78 -17.22 25.27
C PHE A 708 1.83 -17.34 26.46
N ASP A 709 1.39 -16.21 27.00
CA ASP A 709 0.40 -16.15 28.07
C ASP A 709 -0.95 -16.75 27.64
N LEU A 710 -1.42 -16.40 26.44
CA LEU A 710 -2.59 -17.02 25.82
C LEU A 710 -2.45 -18.54 25.72
N LEU A 711 -1.32 -19.04 25.18
CA LEU A 711 -1.08 -20.48 25.02
C LEU A 711 -1.05 -21.20 26.38
N ALA A 712 -0.46 -20.59 27.40
CA ALA A 712 -0.37 -21.15 28.75
C ALA A 712 -1.73 -21.20 29.48
N HIS A 713 -2.67 -20.29 29.16
CA HIS A 713 -3.92 -20.14 29.92
C HIS A 713 -5.20 -20.50 29.15
N ASN A 714 -5.13 -20.69 27.83
CA ASN A 714 -6.29 -21.04 27.00
C ASN A 714 -6.89 -22.42 27.37
N ASN A 715 -6.07 -23.38 27.81
CA ASN A 715 -6.50 -24.75 28.16
C ASN A 715 -7.38 -25.39 27.07
N TRP A 716 -7.05 -25.14 25.80
CA TRP A 716 -7.80 -25.65 24.63
C TRP A 716 -9.27 -25.22 24.54
N LYS A 717 -9.73 -24.26 25.36
CA LYS A 717 -11.11 -23.79 25.37
C LYS A 717 -11.48 -23.00 24.12
N ARG A 718 -10.54 -22.21 23.59
CA ARG A 718 -10.70 -21.47 22.34
C ARG A 718 -9.79 -22.06 21.28
N PRO A 719 -10.31 -22.44 20.10
CA PRO A 719 -9.47 -22.85 18.98
C PRO A 719 -8.51 -21.73 18.56
N ILE A 720 -7.24 -22.04 18.34
CA ILE A 720 -6.22 -21.08 17.87
C ILE A 720 -5.88 -21.38 16.42
N TYR A 721 -5.95 -20.34 15.59
CA TYR A 721 -5.68 -20.39 14.17
C TYR A 721 -4.67 -19.33 13.74
N PHE A 722 -3.97 -19.60 12.65
CA PHE A 722 -3.18 -18.63 11.89
C PHE A 722 -3.71 -18.58 10.46
N ALA A 723 -3.83 -17.39 9.88
CA ALA A 723 -4.14 -17.26 8.46
C ALA A 723 -3.04 -17.91 7.61
N SER A 724 -3.40 -18.54 6.50
CA SER A 724 -2.45 -19.22 5.60
C SER A 724 -1.41 -18.29 4.97
N THR A 725 -1.67 -16.97 4.98
CA THR A 725 -0.77 -15.90 4.53
C THR A 725 0.27 -15.48 5.56
N VAL A 726 0.14 -15.94 6.81
CA VAL A 726 1.11 -15.62 7.87
C VAL A 726 2.46 -16.27 7.52
N PRO A 727 3.58 -15.51 7.50
CA PRO A 727 4.90 -16.07 7.26
C PRO A 727 5.29 -17.09 8.33
N SER A 728 6.05 -18.13 7.94
CA SER A 728 6.47 -19.20 8.87
C SER A 728 7.26 -18.70 10.08
N GLU A 729 8.07 -17.65 9.91
CA GLU A 729 8.77 -16.99 11.00
C GLU A 729 7.82 -16.44 12.10
N GLN A 730 6.56 -16.15 11.76
CA GLN A 730 5.56 -15.62 12.69
C GLN A 730 4.74 -16.73 13.38
N PHE A 731 4.88 -17.99 12.98
CA PHE A 731 4.32 -19.14 13.73
C PHE A 731 5.11 -19.42 15.01
N ASN A 732 6.23 -18.73 15.23
CA ASN A 732 7.02 -18.79 16.47
C ASN A 732 7.50 -20.22 16.82
N GLY A 733 7.70 -21.06 15.79
CA GLY A 733 8.15 -22.45 15.90
C GLY A 733 7.05 -23.50 16.08
N LEU A 734 5.76 -23.10 16.03
CA LEU A 734 4.62 -24.00 16.20
C LEU A 734 4.24 -24.78 14.93
N ASP A 735 4.94 -24.57 13.82
CA ASP A 735 4.65 -25.03 12.46
C ASP A 735 4.20 -26.50 12.40
N LYS A 736 4.92 -27.39 13.08
CA LYS A 736 4.65 -28.84 13.06
C LYS A 736 3.35 -29.27 13.77
N TYR A 737 2.69 -28.36 14.47
CA TYR A 737 1.37 -28.58 15.10
C TYR A 737 0.26 -27.80 14.38
N LEU A 738 0.56 -27.17 13.24
CA LEU A 738 -0.41 -26.43 12.45
C LEU A 738 -1.00 -27.31 11.36
N TYR A 739 -2.32 -27.48 11.40
CA TYR A 739 -3.08 -28.27 10.44
C TYR A 739 -3.97 -27.36 9.59
N SER A 740 -3.90 -27.50 8.26
CA SER A 740 -4.70 -26.69 7.34
C SER A 740 -6.16 -27.13 7.35
N GLU A 741 -7.06 -26.18 7.62
CA GLU A 741 -8.52 -26.29 7.49
C GLU A 741 -9.05 -25.43 6.33
N GLY A 742 -8.15 -24.97 5.45
CA GLY A 742 -8.43 -24.17 4.27
C GLY A 742 -7.53 -22.95 4.24
N LEU A 743 -8.13 -21.77 4.36
CA LEU A 743 -7.39 -20.51 4.47
C LEU A 743 -6.87 -20.26 5.90
N ALA A 744 -7.22 -21.10 6.87
CA ALA A 744 -6.68 -21.01 8.22
C ALA A 744 -5.97 -22.32 8.63
N LEU A 745 -4.90 -22.18 9.40
CA LEU A 745 -4.11 -23.26 9.98
C LEU A 745 -4.45 -23.37 11.47
N ARG A 746 -5.03 -24.48 11.90
CA ARG A 746 -5.41 -24.72 13.30
C ARG A 746 -4.24 -25.30 14.09
N LEU A 747 -4.03 -24.81 15.30
CA LEU A 747 -3.10 -25.42 16.25
C LEU A 747 -3.73 -26.67 16.89
N ILE A 748 -3.14 -27.85 16.66
CA ILE A 748 -3.64 -29.14 17.15
C ILE A 748 -2.50 -29.95 17.79
N PRO A 749 -2.64 -30.46 19.03
CA PRO A 749 -1.57 -31.14 19.76
C PRO A 749 -1.46 -32.63 19.41
N LEU A 750 -1.36 -32.95 18.13
CA LEU A 750 -1.12 -34.33 17.67
C LEU A 750 0.38 -34.61 17.59
N LYS A 751 0.75 -35.88 17.76
CA LYS A 751 2.12 -36.36 17.52
C LYS A 751 2.53 -36.01 16.09
N PRO A 752 3.59 -35.22 15.88
CA PRO A 752 4.02 -34.82 14.55
C PRO A 752 4.42 -36.05 13.72
N ASP A 753 3.99 -36.11 12.46
CA ASP A 753 4.48 -37.12 11.53
C ASP A 753 5.91 -36.74 11.08
N THR A 754 6.90 -37.41 11.65
CA THR A 754 8.33 -37.17 11.35
C THR A 754 8.74 -37.62 9.95
N ALA A 755 7.87 -38.36 9.21
CA ALA A 755 8.11 -38.79 7.84
C ALA A 755 7.55 -37.80 6.80
N ALA A 756 6.68 -36.88 7.20
CA ALA A 756 6.11 -35.86 6.33
C ALA A 756 7.05 -34.64 6.25
N ASN A 757 7.67 -34.43 5.08
CA ASN A 757 8.45 -33.22 4.77
C ASN A 757 7.58 -31.97 4.51
N ASP A 758 6.25 -32.09 4.62
CA ASP A 758 5.31 -30.98 4.37
C ASP A 758 4.97 -30.26 5.68
N ASN A 759 5.34 -28.98 5.75
CA ASN A 759 5.13 -28.10 6.91
C ASN A 759 3.65 -27.68 7.13
N GLN A 760 2.68 -28.25 6.41
CA GLN A 760 1.26 -27.95 6.55
C GLN A 760 0.41 -29.20 6.27
N GLN A 761 0.11 -29.97 7.31
CA GLN A 761 -0.71 -31.18 7.18
C GLN A 761 -2.19 -30.79 7.08
N PRO A 762 -2.97 -31.29 6.11
CA PRO A 762 -4.39 -30.97 6.05
C PRO A 762 -5.17 -31.72 7.14
N ASN A 763 -6.09 -31.02 7.81
CA ASN A 763 -7.16 -31.66 8.57
C ASN A 763 -8.27 -32.06 7.59
N THR A 764 -8.06 -33.16 6.86
CA THR A 764 -8.84 -33.56 5.67
C THR A 764 -10.36 -33.51 5.90
N PRO A 765 -10.96 -34.05 6.98
CA PRO A 765 -12.42 -34.03 7.15
C PRO A 765 -12.99 -32.61 7.27
N VAL A 766 -12.33 -31.74 8.04
CA VAL A 766 -12.77 -30.36 8.26
C VAL A 766 -12.54 -29.54 6.99
N LEU A 767 -11.36 -29.67 6.38
CA LEU A 767 -11.03 -29.01 5.12
C LEU A 767 -12.01 -29.40 3.99
N TYR A 768 -12.38 -30.68 3.89
CA TYR A 768 -13.38 -31.13 2.91
C TYR A 768 -14.72 -30.44 3.12
N ASN A 769 -15.23 -30.40 4.36
CA ASN A 769 -16.49 -29.74 4.65
C ASN A 769 -16.43 -28.23 4.37
N ASN A 770 -15.36 -27.56 4.80
CA ASN A 770 -15.16 -26.13 4.57
C ASN A 770 -15.14 -25.83 3.07
N LEU A 771 -14.25 -26.49 2.32
CA LEU A 771 -14.10 -26.27 0.89
C LEU A 771 -15.37 -26.62 0.11
N MET A 772 -16.05 -27.72 0.43
CA MET A 772 -17.20 -28.19 -0.34
C MET A 772 -18.50 -27.47 0.02
N ASN A 773 -18.72 -27.13 1.29
CA ASN A 773 -20.04 -26.69 1.77
C ASN A 773 -20.07 -25.25 2.30
N LYS A 774 -18.93 -24.64 2.67
CA LYS A 774 -18.90 -23.30 3.25
C LYS A 774 -18.27 -22.25 2.35
N PHE A 775 -17.19 -22.60 1.67
CA PHE A 775 -16.37 -21.65 0.93
C PHE A 775 -17.13 -21.01 -0.24
N ARG A 776 -16.86 -19.72 -0.45
CA ARG A 776 -17.42 -18.86 -1.47
C ARG A 776 -16.34 -18.51 -2.49
N PHE A 777 -16.67 -18.70 -3.76
CA PHE A 777 -15.76 -18.37 -4.87
C PHE A 777 -16.25 -17.15 -5.67
N GLY A 778 -17.38 -16.56 -5.26
CA GLY A 778 -18.00 -15.43 -5.92
C GLY A 778 -18.12 -15.61 -7.43
N ASN A 779 -17.77 -14.54 -8.16
CA ASN A 779 -17.68 -14.54 -9.61
C ASN A 779 -16.22 -14.66 -10.12
N ILE A 780 -15.28 -15.21 -9.34
CA ILE A 780 -13.84 -15.23 -9.67
C ILE A 780 -13.56 -15.86 -11.04
N LYS A 781 -14.29 -16.90 -11.42
CA LYS A 781 -14.13 -17.62 -12.69
C LYS A 781 -14.51 -16.78 -13.92
N ASN A 782 -15.49 -15.88 -13.78
CA ASN A 782 -16.04 -15.09 -14.88
C ASN A 782 -15.82 -13.58 -14.66
N ALA A 783 -14.95 -13.19 -13.73
CA ALA A 783 -14.63 -11.80 -13.48
C ALA A 783 -14.00 -11.20 -14.74
N LYS A 784 -14.44 -9.99 -15.11
CA LYS A 784 -13.93 -9.32 -16.32
C LYS A 784 -12.46 -8.95 -16.20
N TYR A 785 -12.04 -8.62 -14.99
CA TYR A 785 -10.70 -8.24 -14.61
C TYR A 785 -10.40 -8.74 -13.20
N LEU A 786 -9.21 -9.30 -13.03
CA LEU A 786 -8.58 -9.60 -11.75
C LEU A 786 -7.23 -8.89 -11.78
N ASP A 787 -7.00 -8.04 -10.78
CA ASP A 787 -5.72 -7.38 -10.51
C ASP A 787 -4.69 -8.40 -9.97
N PRO A 788 -3.39 -8.05 -9.96
CA PRO A 788 -2.32 -8.99 -9.63
C PRO A 788 -2.55 -9.72 -8.29
N GLN A 789 -2.95 -9.00 -7.24
CA GLN A 789 -3.24 -9.61 -5.93
C GLN A 789 -4.36 -10.67 -6.02
N SER A 790 -5.45 -10.37 -6.72
CA SER A 790 -6.54 -11.34 -6.89
C SER A 790 -6.16 -12.52 -7.79
N THR A 791 -5.19 -12.37 -8.70
CA THR A 791 -4.64 -13.52 -9.45
C THR A 791 -3.73 -14.41 -8.60
N ASP A 792 -2.99 -13.83 -7.65
CA ASP A 792 -2.24 -14.59 -6.65
C ASP A 792 -3.16 -15.38 -5.72
N ASP A 793 -4.29 -14.78 -5.32
CA ASP A 793 -5.31 -15.44 -4.52
C ASP A 793 -5.91 -16.69 -5.22
N VAL A 794 -6.09 -16.66 -6.55
CA VAL A 794 -6.47 -17.85 -7.35
C VAL A 794 -5.46 -18.98 -7.18
N SER A 795 -4.17 -18.65 -7.07
CA SER A 795 -3.10 -19.62 -6.91
C SER A 795 -3.12 -20.24 -5.51
N ILE A 796 -3.45 -19.45 -4.48
CA ILE A 796 -3.67 -19.95 -3.10
C ILE A 796 -4.84 -20.93 -3.07
N LEU A 797 -6.01 -20.55 -3.63
CA LEU A 797 -7.17 -21.42 -3.70
C LEU A 797 -6.87 -22.71 -4.49
N SER A 798 -6.16 -22.61 -5.61
CA SER A 798 -5.73 -23.79 -6.38
C SER A 798 -4.87 -24.74 -5.55
N SER A 799 -4.01 -24.21 -4.69
CA SER A 799 -3.17 -25.01 -3.80
C SER A 799 -3.99 -25.75 -2.75
N ILE A 800 -5.04 -25.12 -2.21
CA ILE A 800 -5.98 -25.75 -1.27
C ILE A 800 -6.71 -26.94 -1.92
N PHE A 801 -7.24 -26.75 -3.14
CA PHE A 801 -7.88 -27.83 -3.89
C PHE A 801 -6.92 -29.00 -4.16
N ASN A 802 -5.68 -28.69 -4.58
CA ASN A 802 -4.67 -29.70 -4.85
C ASN A 802 -4.31 -30.49 -3.58
N ASN A 803 -4.02 -29.80 -2.48
CA ASN A 803 -3.60 -30.44 -1.23
C ASN A 803 -4.70 -31.35 -0.66
N LEU A 804 -5.97 -30.91 -0.70
CA LEU A 804 -7.10 -31.75 -0.30
C LEU A 804 -7.25 -32.97 -1.22
N THR A 805 -7.19 -32.78 -2.53
CA THR A 805 -7.33 -33.87 -3.51
C THR A 805 -6.24 -34.91 -3.31
N THR A 806 -4.98 -34.48 -3.21
CA THR A 806 -3.83 -35.36 -2.94
C THR A 806 -4.03 -36.17 -1.65
N SER A 807 -4.53 -35.54 -0.60
CA SER A 807 -4.73 -36.18 0.70
C SER A 807 -5.86 -37.20 0.67
N LEU A 808 -6.97 -36.88 0.03
CA LEU A 808 -8.08 -37.82 -0.17
C LEU A 808 -7.67 -39.05 -0.99
N ILE A 809 -6.82 -38.86 -2.01
CA ILE A 809 -6.25 -39.98 -2.79
C ILE A 809 -5.39 -40.87 -1.88
N LYS A 810 -4.48 -40.28 -1.09
CA LYS A 810 -3.64 -41.03 -0.14
C LYS A 810 -4.46 -41.79 0.90
N GLU A 811 -5.59 -41.23 1.33
CA GLU A 811 -6.54 -41.86 2.26
C GLU A 811 -7.46 -42.91 1.60
N GLY A 812 -7.37 -43.12 0.28
CA GLY A 812 -8.24 -44.04 -0.47
C GLY A 812 -9.66 -43.52 -0.73
N LYS A 813 -9.96 -42.24 -0.42
CA LYS A 813 -11.25 -41.58 -0.60
C LYS A 813 -11.41 -41.02 -2.02
N VAL A 814 -11.38 -41.92 -2.99
CA VAL A 814 -11.35 -41.57 -4.43
C VAL A 814 -12.62 -40.85 -4.88
N ALA A 815 -13.79 -41.21 -4.35
CA ALA A 815 -15.06 -40.59 -4.74
C ALA A 815 -15.14 -39.12 -4.29
N GLU A 816 -14.69 -38.83 -3.07
CA GLU A 816 -14.58 -37.49 -2.53
C GLU A 816 -13.54 -36.67 -3.30
N ALA A 817 -12.39 -37.26 -3.61
CA ALA A 817 -11.36 -36.61 -4.42
C ALA A 817 -11.90 -36.16 -5.79
N ARG A 818 -12.69 -37.01 -6.47
CA ARG A 818 -13.34 -36.61 -7.74
C ARG A 818 -14.27 -35.41 -7.56
N LYS A 819 -15.11 -35.41 -6.52
CA LYS A 819 -16.00 -34.26 -6.23
C LYS A 819 -15.22 -32.96 -6.01
N VAL A 820 -14.07 -33.03 -5.33
CA VAL A 820 -13.19 -31.87 -5.13
C VAL A 820 -12.64 -31.37 -6.47
N THR A 821 -12.18 -32.29 -7.34
CA THR A 821 -11.72 -31.90 -8.68
C THR A 821 -12.83 -31.31 -9.55
N ASP A 822 -14.06 -31.82 -9.47
CA ASP A 822 -15.19 -31.26 -10.21
C ASP A 822 -15.48 -29.84 -9.73
N LYS A 823 -15.52 -29.63 -8.40
CA LYS A 823 -15.68 -28.29 -7.82
C LYS A 823 -14.54 -27.34 -8.22
N TYR A 824 -13.30 -27.83 -8.34
CA TYR A 824 -12.18 -27.02 -8.84
C TYR A 824 -12.46 -26.43 -10.22
N PHE A 825 -12.91 -27.26 -11.17
CA PHE A 825 -13.23 -26.83 -12.53
C PHE A 825 -14.48 -25.96 -12.59
N ASP A 826 -15.42 -26.15 -11.68
CA ASP A 826 -16.63 -25.34 -11.60
C ASP A 826 -16.36 -23.94 -11.03
N SER A 827 -15.49 -23.84 -10.02
CA SER A 827 -15.28 -22.63 -9.21
C SER A 827 -14.13 -21.73 -9.68
N LEU A 828 -13.03 -22.28 -10.20
CA LEU A 828 -11.82 -21.49 -10.50
C LEU A 828 -11.65 -21.22 -12.00
N PRO A 829 -11.01 -20.09 -12.39
CA PRO A 829 -10.69 -19.82 -13.78
C PRO A 829 -9.61 -20.79 -14.30
N MET A 830 -9.70 -21.15 -15.59
CA MET A 830 -8.68 -21.95 -16.28
C MET A 830 -7.63 -21.10 -16.99
N GLN A 831 -7.79 -19.77 -17.01
CA GLN A 831 -6.80 -18.83 -17.54
C GLN A 831 -5.51 -18.86 -16.71
N PHE A 832 -4.38 -18.71 -17.40
CA PHE A 832 -3.07 -18.49 -16.77
C PHE A 832 -2.79 -16.98 -16.71
N TYR A 833 -2.54 -16.47 -15.50
CA TYR A 833 -2.23 -15.05 -15.30
C TYR A 833 -0.74 -14.82 -15.18
N THR A 834 -0.01 -15.76 -14.57
CA THR A 834 1.44 -15.69 -14.38
C THR A 834 2.08 -17.07 -14.57
N MET A 835 3.41 -17.13 -14.63
CA MET A 835 4.14 -18.41 -14.63
C MET A 835 3.84 -19.24 -13.37
N ARG A 836 3.51 -18.59 -12.24
CA ARG A 836 3.11 -19.28 -11.00
C ARG A 836 1.77 -20.00 -11.13
N SER A 837 0.83 -19.48 -11.93
CA SER A 837 -0.46 -20.15 -12.18
C SER A 837 -0.31 -21.56 -12.76
N VAL A 838 0.78 -21.80 -13.50
CA VAL A 838 1.13 -23.10 -14.08
C VAL A 838 1.33 -24.16 -12.99
N MET A 839 1.91 -23.80 -11.85
CA MET A 839 2.20 -24.73 -10.75
C MET A 839 0.92 -25.41 -10.26
N GLY A 840 -0.12 -24.61 -10.01
CA GLY A 840 -1.42 -25.12 -9.54
C GLY A 840 -2.08 -26.06 -10.55
N LYS A 841 -2.00 -25.74 -11.85
CA LYS A 841 -2.55 -26.59 -12.92
C LYS A 841 -1.76 -27.88 -13.10
N TYR A 842 -0.43 -27.83 -12.96
CA TYR A 842 0.42 -29.02 -12.99
C TYR A 842 0.05 -30.02 -11.90
N PHE A 843 -0.03 -29.58 -10.64
CA PHE A 843 -0.39 -30.47 -9.53
C PHE A 843 -1.83 -31.01 -9.65
N MET A 844 -2.75 -30.23 -10.21
CA MET A 844 -4.10 -30.71 -10.51
C MET A 844 -4.07 -31.80 -11.59
N ALA A 845 -3.26 -31.64 -12.63
CA ALA A 845 -3.08 -32.67 -13.66
C ALA A 845 -2.51 -33.97 -13.08
N GLU A 846 -1.53 -33.89 -12.17
CA GLU A 846 -1.00 -35.05 -11.46
C GLU A 846 -2.10 -35.78 -10.66
N ASN A 847 -2.92 -35.03 -9.93
CA ASN A 847 -4.06 -35.58 -9.19
C ASN A 847 -5.09 -36.24 -10.11
N LEU A 848 -5.38 -35.64 -11.27
CA LEU A 848 -6.32 -36.19 -12.25
C LEU A 848 -5.81 -37.50 -12.85
N TYR A 849 -4.51 -37.62 -13.16
CA TYR A 849 -3.93 -38.90 -13.59
C TYR A 849 -4.06 -39.98 -12.51
N LYS A 850 -3.77 -39.67 -11.24
CA LYS A 850 -3.98 -40.58 -10.11
C LYS A 850 -5.44 -41.01 -9.94
N LEU A 851 -6.38 -40.16 -10.37
CA LEU A 851 -7.81 -40.44 -10.42
C LEU A 851 -8.27 -41.08 -11.74
N ASN A 852 -7.37 -41.48 -12.64
CA ASN A 852 -7.70 -42.01 -13.97
C ASN A 852 -8.58 -41.08 -14.84
N ASP A 853 -8.50 -39.75 -14.63
CA ASP A 853 -9.11 -38.74 -15.49
C ASP A 853 -8.08 -38.18 -16.48
N THR A 854 -7.66 -39.06 -17.38
CA THR A 854 -6.60 -38.78 -18.36
C THR A 854 -6.97 -37.63 -19.30
N LYS A 855 -8.26 -37.45 -19.63
CA LYS A 855 -8.69 -36.41 -20.56
C LYS A 855 -8.44 -35.01 -20.00
N ARG A 856 -8.95 -34.72 -18.80
CA ARG A 856 -8.75 -33.40 -18.17
C ARG A 856 -7.28 -33.18 -17.79
N ALA A 857 -6.56 -34.24 -17.39
CA ALA A 857 -5.13 -34.17 -17.14
C ALA A 857 -4.34 -33.75 -18.39
N ASN A 858 -4.59 -34.40 -19.53
CA ASN A 858 -3.95 -34.07 -20.81
C ASN A 858 -4.24 -32.63 -21.26
N GLU A 859 -5.48 -32.15 -21.08
CA GLU A 859 -5.87 -30.78 -21.42
C GLU A 859 -5.13 -29.74 -20.58
N LEU A 860 -4.98 -29.96 -19.27
CA LEU A 860 -4.19 -29.08 -18.38
C LEU A 860 -2.71 -29.07 -18.73
N ILE A 861 -2.11 -30.24 -19.01
CA ILE A 861 -0.70 -30.34 -19.41
C ILE A 861 -0.47 -29.63 -20.74
N LYS A 862 -1.33 -29.86 -21.75
CA LYS A 862 -1.20 -29.23 -23.06
C LYS A 862 -1.30 -27.70 -22.98
N SER A 863 -2.32 -27.19 -22.30
CA SER A 863 -2.52 -25.74 -22.15
C SER A 863 -1.40 -25.09 -21.33
N SER A 864 -0.90 -25.77 -20.29
CA SER A 864 0.28 -25.32 -19.53
C SER A 864 1.54 -25.28 -20.40
N LYS A 865 1.80 -26.33 -21.20
CA LYS A 865 2.91 -26.37 -22.15
C LYS A 865 2.85 -25.20 -23.13
N GLU A 866 1.68 -24.97 -23.73
CA GLU A 866 1.47 -23.89 -24.70
C GLU A 866 1.73 -22.51 -24.09
N PHE A 867 1.27 -22.27 -22.86
CA PHE A 867 1.54 -21.04 -22.12
C PHE A 867 3.04 -20.86 -21.85
N ILE A 868 3.70 -21.84 -21.22
CA ILE A 868 5.14 -21.77 -20.93
C ILE A 868 5.94 -21.53 -22.20
N THR A 869 5.58 -22.21 -23.31
CA THR A 869 6.29 -22.07 -24.58
C THR A 869 6.28 -20.63 -25.07
N LYS A 870 5.13 -19.96 -25.02
CA LYS A 870 5.01 -18.55 -25.44
C LYS A 870 5.79 -17.61 -24.53
N GLU A 871 5.65 -17.77 -23.21
CA GLU A 871 6.37 -16.96 -22.21
C GLU A 871 7.90 -17.08 -22.37
N ILE A 872 8.41 -18.30 -22.44
CA ILE A 872 9.86 -18.54 -22.57
C ILE A 872 10.38 -18.11 -23.95
N THR A 873 9.60 -18.31 -25.02
CA THR A 873 9.98 -17.82 -26.37
C THR A 873 10.16 -16.30 -26.35
N TYR A 874 9.24 -15.57 -25.72
CA TYR A 874 9.36 -14.13 -25.55
C TYR A 874 10.63 -13.74 -24.76
N LEU A 875 10.87 -14.40 -23.62
CA LEU A 875 12.07 -14.11 -22.81
C LEU A 875 13.37 -14.40 -23.57
N ALA A 876 13.39 -15.42 -24.43
CA ALA A 876 14.51 -15.68 -25.32
C ALA A 876 14.66 -14.56 -26.37
N ASP A 877 13.58 -14.13 -27.04
CA ASP A 877 13.61 -13.04 -28.02
C ASP A 877 14.11 -11.72 -27.39
N VAL A 878 13.64 -11.42 -26.18
CA VAL A 878 14.09 -10.25 -25.42
C VAL A 878 15.55 -10.39 -25.02
N SER A 879 15.98 -11.57 -24.56
CA SER A 879 17.39 -11.82 -24.21
C SER A 879 18.32 -11.62 -25.40
N ASP A 880 17.94 -12.16 -26.56
CA ASP A 880 18.66 -12.03 -27.83
C ASP A 880 18.78 -10.55 -28.24
N SER A 881 17.64 -9.84 -28.26
CA SER A 881 17.59 -8.43 -28.67
C SER A 881 18.32 -7.48 -27.71
N LYS A 882 18.34 -7.79 -26.41
CA LYS A 882 19.05 -7.02 -25.37
C LYS A 882 20.48 -7.47 -25.16
N LYS A 883 20.92 -8.56 -25.79
CA LYS A 883 22.26 -9.15 -25.65
C LYS A 883 22.62 -9.45 -24.19
N ARG A 884 21.64 -9.80 -23.37
CA ARG A 884 21.81 -10.22 -21.97
C ARG A 884 20.71 -11.19 -21.60
N PHE A 885 20.96 -12.09 -20.65
CA PHE A 885 19.93 -13.00 -20.17
C PHE A 885 18.84 -12.23 -19.39
N VAL A 886 17.57 -12.44 -19.74
CA VAL A 886 16.41 -11.76 -19.16
C VAL A 886 15.39 -12.78 -18.66
N GLY A 887 14.83 -12.54 -17.48
CA GLY A 887 13.76 -13.36 -16.92
C GLY A 887 14.22 -14.70 -16.34
N GLY A 888 15.43 -14.75 -15.76
CA GLY A 888 16.04 -16.00 -15.31
C GLY A 888 15.18 -16.87 -14.41
N GLN A 889 14.46 -16.27 -13.45
CA GLN A 889 13.54 -16.99 -12.57
C GLN A 889 12.38 -17.65 -13.36
N ASN A 890 11.76 -16.92 -14.28
CA ASN A 890 10.65 -17.44 -15.10
C ASN A 890 11.12 -18.50 -16.10
N VAL A 891 12.31 -18.34 -16.68
CA VAL A 891 12.93 -19.35 -17.55
C VAL A 891 13.20 -20.63 -16.76
N GLN A 892 13.83 -20.53 -15.58
CA GLN A 892 14.11 -21.68 -14.72
C GLN A 892 12.83 -22.39 -14.31
N LEU A 893 11.82 -21.63 -13.86
CA LEU A 893 10.53 -22.16 -13.43
C LEU A 893 9.83 -22.88 -14.57
N GLY A 894 9.68 -22.24 -15.74
CA GLY A 894 8.97 -22.82 -16.86
C GLY A 894 9.70 -24.03 -17.46
N MET A 895 11.03 -24.02 -17.57
CA MET A 895 11.80 -25.19 -18.02
C MET A 895 11.67 -26.37 -17.05
N SER A 896 11.73 -26.12 -15.74
CA SER A 896 11.54 -27.15 -14.71
C SER A 896 10.16 -27.82 -14.82
N PHE A 897 9.10 -27.02 -14.98
CA PHE A 897 7.74 -27.55 -15.13
C PHE A 897 7.52 -28.25 -16.47
N LEU A 898 8.09 -27.77 -17.58
CA LEU A 898 8.04 -28.50 -18.86
C LEU A 898 8.68 -29.89 -18.74
N GLY A 899 9.87 -29.99 -18.14
CA GLY A 899 10.52 -31.28 -17.90
C GLY A 899 9.66 -32.21 -17.02
N SER A 900 9.11 -31.67 -15.94
CA SER A 900 8.22 -32.40 -15.03
C SER A 900 6.93 -32.88 -15.71
N MET A 901 6.34 -32.05 -16.58
CA MET A 901 5.16 -32.40 -17.38
C MET A 901 5.44 -33.53 -18.37
N GLY A 902 6.59 -33.49 -19.06
CA GLY A 902 7.00 -34.55 -19.99
C GLY A 902 7.17 -35.89 -19.27
N LYS A 903 7.83 -35.87 -18.10
CA LYS A 903 7.98 -37.06 -17.24
C LYS A 903 6.61 -37.58 -16.78
N LEU A 904 5.75 -36.71 -16.25
CA LEU A 904 4.42 -37.08 -15.76
C LEU A 904 3.56 -37.69 -16.87
N ALA A 905 3.58 -37.12 -18.09
CA ALA A 905 2.86 -37.66 -19.24
C ALA A 905 3.39 -39.06 -19.63
N SER A 906 4.71 -39.24 -19.63
CA SER A 906 5.35 -40.53 -19.93
C SER A 906 4.98 -41.63 -18.93
N GLU A 907 5.08 -41.33 -17.62
CA GLU A 907 4.73 -42.24 -16.52
C GLU A 907 3.26 -42.69 -16.56
N ASN A 908 2.38 -41.87 -17.14
CA ASN A 908 0.95 -42.16 -17.31
C ASN A 908 0.57 -42.65 -18.72
N GLY A 909 1.54 -43.13 -19.50
CA GLY A 909 1.32 -43.76 -20.81
C GLY A 909 0.92 -42.79 -21.93
N GLN A 910 1.09 -41.48 -21.75
CA GLN A 910 0.73 -40.45 -22.73
C GLN A 910 1.93 -40.12 -23.64
N LYS A 911 2.43 -41.12 -24.35
CA LYS A 911 3.69 -41.03 -25.12
C LYS A 911 3.71 -39.86 -26.11
N ALA A 912 2.65 -39.69 -26.91
CA ALA A 912 2.60 -38.61 -27.90
C ALA A 912 2.69 -37.20 -27.28
N LEU A 913 2.10 -37.02 -26.09
CA LEU A 913 2.19 -35.76 -25.35
C LEU A 913 3.58 -35.56 -24.74
N ALA A 914 4.17 -36.62 -24.18
CA ALA A 914 5.53 -36.59 -23.65
C ALA A 914 6.57 -36.24 -24.73
N ASP A 915 6.50 -36.89 -25.90
CA ASP A 915 7.40 -36.65 -27.03
C ASP A 915 7.29 -35.20 -27.56
N ASP A 916 6.07 -34.64 -27.61
CA ASP A 916 5.82 -33.25 -27.99
C ASP A 916 6.39 -32.24 -26.97
N ILE A 917 6.25 -32.54 -25.67
CA ILE A 917 6.84 -31.71 -24.60
C ILE A 917 8.35 -31.77 -24.64
N GLU A 918 8.96 -32.94 -24.80
CA GLU A 918 10.41 -33.10 -24.87
C GLU A 918 11.00 -32.34 -26.07
N LYS A 919 10.34 -32.41 -27.23
CA LYS A 919 10.71 -31.61 -28.40
C LYS A 919 10.65 -30.11 -28.12
N THR A 920 9.60 -29.67 -27.42
CA THR A 920 9.42 -28.26 -27.03
C THR A 920 10.53 -27.83 -26.07
N TYR A 921 10.83 -28.63 -25.04
CA TYR A 921 11.89 -28.39 -24.07
C TYR A 921 13.24 -28.22 -24.77
N ARG A 922 13.65 -29.18 -25.61
CA ARG A 922 14.94 -29.12 -26.34
C ARG A 922 15.03 -27.90 -27.25
N THR A 923 13.91 -27.51 -27.88
CA THR A 923 13.85 -26.32 -28.72
C THR A 923 14.10 -25.06 -27.89
N LEU A 924 13.44 -24.90 -26.74
CA LEU A 924 13.61 -23.74 -25.87
C LEU A 924 14.99 -23.71 -25.21
N GLU A 925 15.49 -24.85 -24.74
CA GLU A 925 16.84 -25.00 -24.18
C GLU A 925 17.91 -24.50 -25.15
N SER A 926 17.80 -24.89 -26.44
CA SER A 926 18.75 -24.46 -27.47
C SER A 926 18.80 -22.94 -27.67
N ARG A 927 17.73 -22.21 -27.31
CA ARG A 927 17.70 -20.75 -27.42
C ARG A 927 18.50 -20.04 -26.34
N PHE A 928 18.71 -20.68 -25.19
CA PHE A 928 19.47 -20.08 -24.09
C PHE A 928 20.89 -20.62 -23.94
N SER A 929 21.31 -21.57 -24.78
CA SER A 929 22.65 -22.18 -24.71
C SER A 929 23.80 -21.18 -24.83
N ALA A 930 23.55 -19.99 -25.40
CA ALA A 930 24.55 -18.92 -25.49
C ALA A 930 24.78 -18.16 -24.17
N TYR A 931 23.87 -18.29 -23.19
CA TYR A 931 23.91 -17.55 -21.91
C TYR A 931 24.33 -18.41 -20.72
N PHE A 932 24.22 -19.72 -20.85
CA PHE A 932 24.68 -20.68 -19.87
C PHE A 932 25.99 -21.28 -20.40
N GLY A 933 27.13 -20.84 -19.84
CA GLY A 933 28.42 -21.45 -20.14
C GLY A 933 28.41 -22.94 -19.79
N GLN A 934 29.07 -23.76 -20.61
CA GLN A 934 29.27 -25.19 -20.31
C GLN A 934 30.04 -25.41 -19.02
#